data_AF-A0A9P1HQ34-F1
#
_entry.id   AF-A0A9P1HQ34-F1
#
_cell.length_a   1.000
_cell.length_b   1.000
_cell.length_c   1.000
_cell.angle_alpha   90.00
_cell.angle_beta   90.00
_cell.angle_gamma   90.00
#
_symmetry.space_group_name_H-M   'P 1'
#
loop_
_entity.id
_entity.type
_entity.pdbx_description
1 polymer ?
#
loop_
_entity_poly.entity_id
_entity_poly.type
_entity_poly.pdbx_seq_one_letter_code
_entity_poly.pdbx_strand_id
1 'polypeptide(L)'
;MPGCLIIGNGGREHALAWKVAQSKLVDQVFISPGNGCAFPDADIDPNASGDIVYFCNQNDIGLVIVGPEAQLSRGIVNEVQSSVAIFGPTKAGAMLETSKVFAKNFMRQYDLPTARFNEFSTISEVQHFISNCNWNGVVVKADGLAAGKGVIVAENKEEAFKAASRMLNGEFGDSGKHIVLEEQLSGYEVSALCFVDGKNFQRMPLVKDHKRLLDDDKGPNTGGMGVIGPIAVPSHVENEINMIIRKTIDGLLDQGIVYKGVLYVGLMITTNGPKILEYNCRFGDPETQILMRLLKSDLYNICLNCINGCLQPIEWNDRFACGIVLSSQNYPYSGDKGTEISNIPKSSDDVVTFHAGTARIHDKLVTNGGRILCVTSLGLLPASARTSALAVCEKIQFSGKFFRKDIGSKYEEPRIYDSISYSDSGVDINEGNQFVENIKLYIQRTMKPGMNQIGGFGAVVDLPKCGFSGDIQLVLGIDGVGTKIEIADQVNNYRYIGYDVVGMCVNDVLCHGAVPLAFLDYYVCGHLRREQAQAIVQSISEACIEAGCTLVGGETAEMPGVYGNKQWDLAGCAVAVRQSNWPLLPLSNSIEPGDMVIGLTSNGLHSNGFSLVRKVFSSNRIDFSTVTPWSNKTFGEELLSPTKIYVRQLIGLLKEGKIKGCAHITGGGIIENSVRVLNSNGQVALEVDASSWDKPAIFHWLASMGPIENEEMLKTFNCGIGMILIVSPCETKNVLSMLEASHEQPKIIGKVIPKRDNDLIKVTNLANSFTRISVEKRKQIRVAILISGNGTNMMKLIENSQKPTSRTEVVLVISNKADAKGLTKAQQKGIRTIVIPHTKIREEGDLKLSEALQMASVELICLAGYMRLLSADFVQKWRNRIINIHPSLLPSFKGARAVNDALSFGCKITGCTVHYVDEELDHGPIVMQSPVEVAENETVDSLHEKIQEKEHELFPLAMQYVAEKLLL
;
A
#
# COMPACT_ATOMS: atom_id res chain seq x y z
N MET A 1 31.50 -18.46 28.23
CA MET A 1 30.18 -18.10 27.66
C MET A 1 29.19 -19.07 28.26
N PRO A 2 27.98 -18.64 28.65
CA PRO A 2 27.06 -19.55 29.30
C PRO A 2 26.60 -20.67 28.35
N GLY A 3 26.19 -21.80 28.91
CA GLY A 3 25.51 -22.87 28.17
C GLY A 3 24.03 -22.56 27.93
N CYS A 4 23.38 -23.38 27.10
CA CYS A 4 21.95 -23.36 26.85
C CYS A 4 21.36 -24.75 27.09
N LEU A 5 20.24 -24.83 27.82
CA LEU A 5 19.50 -26.08 28.04
C LEU A 5 18.20 -26.07 27.23
N ILE A 6 17.92 -27.14 26.51
CA ILE A 6 16.67 -27.31 25.75
C ILE A 6 15.87 -28.46 26.34
N ILE A 7 14.64 -28.18 26.73
CA ILE A 7 13.73 -29.18 27.29
C ILE A 7 12.92 -29.83 26.15
N GLY A 8 12.96 -31.15 26.07
CA GLY A 8 12.23 -32.02 25.15
C GLY A 8 13.13 -33.03 24.42
N ASN A 9 12.54 -33.78 23.49
CA ASN A 9 13.20 -34.94 22.84
C ASN A 9 12.79 -35.17 21.38
N GLY A 10 12.10 -34.22 20.75
CA GLY A 10 11.60 -34.33 19.39
C GLY A 10 12.56 -33.73 18.34
N GLY A 11 12.07 -33.72 17.09
CA GLY A 11 12.79 -33.10 15.97
C GLY A 11 12.86 -31.58 16.10
N ARG A 12 11.85 -30.98 16.73
CA ARG A 12 11.84 -29.57 17.11
C ARG A 12 12.99 -29.22 18.04
N GLU A 13 13.19 -29.97 19.12
CA GLU A 13 14.26 -29.68 20.08
C GLU A 13 15.65 -29.87 19.47
N HIS A 14 15.83 -30.87 18.60
CA HIS A 14 17.07 -30.98 17.82
C HIS A 14 17.25 -29.76 16.89
N ALA A 15 16.21 -29.28 16.20
CA ALA A 15 16.33 -28.09 15.36
C ALA A 15 16.68 -26.82 16.15
N LEU A 16 16.11 -26.66 17.35
CA LEU A 16 16.47 -25.58 18.27
C LEU A 16 17.93 -25.72 18.72
N ALA A 17 18.35 -26.91 19.15
CA ALA A 17 19.74 -27.17 19.57
C ALA A 17 20.75 -26.89 18.46
N TRP A 18 20.45 -27.38 17.26
CA TRP A 18 21.23 -27.15 16.06
C TRP A 18 21.39 -25.66 15.75
N LYS A 19 20.32 -24.87 15.95
CA LYS A 19 20.37 -23.43 15.68
C LYS A 19 21.08 -22.65 16.77
N VAL A 20 20.85 -22.97 18.05
CA VAL A 20 21.53 -22.34 19.19
C VAL A 20 23.03 -22.63 19.16
N ALA A 21 23.44 -23.84 18.77
CA ALA A 21 24.86 -24.21 18.67
C ALA A 21 25.66 -23.39 17.63
N GLN A 22 24.99 -22.65 16.76
CA GLN A 22 25.63 -21.70 15.83
C GLN A 22 25.86 -20.32 16.44
N SER A 23 25.27 -20.04 17.60
CA SER A 23 25.45 -18.77 18.30
C SER A 23 26.89 -18.64 18.79
N LYS A 24 27.48 -17.47 18.57
CA LYS A 24 28.79 -17.12 19.13
C LYS A 24 28.73 -16.75 20.61
N LEU A 25 27.55 -16.82 21.24
CA LEU A 25 27.33 -16.47 22.64
C LEU A 25 27.13 -17.69 23.54
N VAL A 26 27.09 -18.89 22.96
CA VAL A 26 26.81 -20.15 23.65
C VAL A 26 28.04 -21.03 23.58
N ASP A 27 28.47 -21.53 24.73
CA ASP A 27 29.61 -22.47 24.80
C ASP A 27 29.17 -23.91 24.51
N GLN A 28 28.10 -24.34 25.17
CA GLN A 28 27.58 -25.70 25.06
C GLN A 28 26.05 -25.73 25.06
N VAL A 29 25.46 -26.61 24.26
CA VAL A 29 24.02 -26.85 24.20
C VAL A 29 23.71 -28.22 24.76
N PHE A 30 22.85 -28.28 25.76
CA PHE A 30 22.33 -29.50 26.37
C PHE A 30 20.87 -29.72 25.97
N ILE A 31 20.45 -30.98 25.86
CA ILE A 31 19.04 -31.34 25.63
C ILE A 31 18.60 -32.31 26.74
N SER A 32 17.38 -32.17 27.25
CA SER A 32 16.83 -33.13 28.22
C SER A 32 15.36 -33.44 27.98
N PRO A 33 14.96 -34.73 27.88
CA PRO A 33 15.82 -35.91 27.98
C PRO A 33 16.61 -36.21 26.70
N GLY A 34 16.48 -35.37 25.66
CA GLY A 34 17.23 -35.56 24.41
C GLY A 34 16.75 -36.77 23.60
N ASN A 35 17.49 -37.06 22.53
CA ASN A 35 17.25 -38.21 21.67
C ASN A 35 18.59 -38.65 21.05
N GLY A 36 18.57 -39.59 20.08
CA GLY A 36 19.78 -40.12 19.44
C GLY A 36 20.67 -39.12 18.67
N CYS A 37 20.35 -37.82 18.68
CA CYS A 37 21.20 -36.74 18.18
C CYS A 37 22.55 -36.63 18.94
N ALA A 38 23.49 -35.87 18.38
CA ALA A 38 24.84 -35.72 18.94
C ALA A 38 24.96 -34.44 19.81
N PHE A 39 24.03 -34.24 20.74
CA PHE A 39 24.11 -33.22 21.78
C PHE A 39 24.23 -33.91 23.15
N PRO A 40 24.95 -33.32 24.13
CA PRO A 40 25.03 -33.87 25.47
C PRO A 40 23.66 -33.86 26.13
N ASP A 41 23.28 -35.02 26.68
CA ASP A 41 22.07 -35.15 27.48
C ASP A 41 22.29 -34.50 28.86
N ALA A 42 21.29 -33.78 29.34
CA ALA A 42 21.22 -33.36 30.74
C ALA A 42 20.38 -34.37 31.53
N ASP A 43 21.01 -35.08 32.46
CA ASP A 43 20.39 -36.07 33.34
C ASP A 43 19.60 -35.35 34.45
N ILE A 44 18.41 -34.88 34.08
CA ILE A 44 17.47 -34.16 34.95
C ILE A 44 16.06 -34.69 34.69
N ASP A 45 15.17 -34.62 35.69
CA ASP A 45 13.75 -34.71 35.41
C ASP A 45 13.26 -33.36 34.83
N PRO A 46 12.83 -33.31 33.55
CA PRO A 46 12.35 -32.07 32.93
C PRO A 46 11.05 -31.53 33.55
N ASN A 47 10.44 -32.26 34.50
CA ASN A 47 9.27 -31.82 35.27
C ASN A 47 9.63 -31.30 36.67
N ALA A 48 10.88 -31.48 37.12
CA ALA A 48 11.34 -31.03 38.42
C ALA A 48 12.10 -29.70 38.26
N SER A 49 11.47 -28.59 38.63
CA SER A 49 12.10 -27.27 38.57
C SER A 49 13.39 -27.18 39.40
N GLY A 50 13.45 -27.87 40.54
CA GLY A 50 14.65 -27.98 41.36
C GLY A 50 15.85 -28.59 40.62
N ASP A 51 15.62 -29.67 39.86
CA ASP A 51 16.67 -30.33 39.07
C ASP A 51 17.16 -29.42 37.94
N ILE A 52 16.25 -28.72 37.26
CA ILE A 52 16.59 -27.74 36.21
C ILE A 52 17.47 -26.63 36.78
N VAL A 53 17.06 -26.01 37.90
CA VAL A 53 17.82 -24.91 38.52
C VAL A 53 19.18 -25.42 39.01
N TYR A 54 19.23 -26.59 39.64
CA TYR A 54 20.48 -27.20 40.10
C TYR A 54 21.43 -27.44 38.93
N PHE A 55 20.96 -28.08 37.86
CA PHE A 55 21.76 -28.34 36.67
C PHE A 55 22.25 -27.05 36.01
N CYS A 56 21.39 -26.03 35.94
CA CYS A 56 21.75 -24.74 35.38
C CYS A 56 22.89 -24.07 36.15
N ASN A 57 22.84 -24.10 37.49
CA ASN A 57 23.89 -23.56 38.34
C ASN A 57 25.20 -24.34 38.24
N GLN A 58 25.14 -25.68 38.13
CA GLN A 58 26.34 -26.51 38.03
C GLN A 58 27.06 -26.39 36.69
N ASN A 59 26.33 -26.12 35.59
CA ASN A 59 26.85 -26.12 34.22
C ASN A 59 26.88 -24.73 33.56
N ASP A 60 26.76 -23.65 34.36
CA ASP A 60 26.75 -22.25 33.89
C ASP A 60 25.74 -22.02 32.74
N ILE A 61 24.51 -22.51 32.90
CA ILE A 61 23.44 -22.35 31.89
C ILE A 61 22.83 -20.96 32.00
N GLY A 62 22.94 -20.18 30.93
CA GLY A 62 22.40 -18.82 30.86
C GLY A 62 21.01 -18.72 30.24
N LEU A 63 20.52 -19.78 29.61
CA LEU A 63 19.17 -19.83 29.03
C LEU A 63 18.62 -21.26 29.01
N VAL A 64 17.36 -21.40 29.42
CA VAL A 64 16.55 -22.61 29.23
C VAL A 64 15.50 -22.34 28.15
N ILE A 65 15.36 -23.20 27.14
CA ILE A 65 14.31 -23.11 26.11
C ILE A 65 13.35 -24.30 26.28
N VAL A 66 12.07 -24.02 26.54
CA VAL A 66 11.05 -25.06 26.69
C VAL A 66 10.43 -25.38 25.32
N GLY A 67 10.67 -26.59 24.82
CA GLY A 67 10.11 -27.05 23.56
C GLY A 67 8.66 -27.56 23.65
N PRO A 68 8.36 -28.56 24.50
CA PRO A 68 7.03 -29.17 24.62
C PRO A 68 6.05 -28.41 25.52
N GLU A 69 4.78 -28.54 25.16
CA GLU A 69 3.63 -27.94 25.84
C GLU A 69 3.38 -28.51 27.24
N ALA A 70 3.76 -29.76 27.49
CA ALA A 70 3.49 -30.45 28.75
C ALA A 70 4.12 -29.73 29.95
N GLN A 71 5.38 -29.29 29.84
CA GLN A 71 6.09 -28.58 30.89
C GLN A 71 5.54 -27.15 31.10
N LEU A 72 5.11 -26.50 30.01
CA LEU A 72 4.43 -25.20 30.08
C LEU A 72 3.11 -25.30 30.85
N SER A 73 2.33 -26.35 30.60
CA SER A 73 1.06 -26.61 31.30
C SER A 73 1.22 -26.83 32.81
N ARG A 74 2.38 -27.35 33.22
CA ARG A 74 2.74 -27.55 34.64
C ARG A 74 3.25 -26.28 35.31
N GLY A 75 3.59 -25.25 34.54
CA GLY A 75 4.09 -23.98 35.06
C GLY A 75 5.59 -23.96 35.29
N ILE A 76 6.38 -24.74 34.55
CA ILE A 76 7.83 -24.77 34.73
C ILE A 76 8.48 -23.38 34.61
N VAL A 77 7.96 -22.55 33.70
CA VAL A 77 8.41 -21.16 33.52
C VAL A 77 8.16 -20.35 34.78
N ASN A 78 7.00 -20.50 35.43
CA ASN A 78 6.68 -19.78 36.65
C ASN A 78 7.66 -20.08 37.79
N GLU A 79 8.09 -21.35 37.89
CA GLU A 79 8.95 -21.84 38.96
C GLU A 79 10.43 -21.51 38.74
N VAL A 80 10.90 -21.54 37.48
CA VAL A 80 12.34 -21.40 37.15
C VAL A 80 12.76 -19.95 36.89
N GLN A 81 11.87 -19.11 36.36
CA GLN A 81 12.22 -17.77 35.84
C GLN A 81 12.86 -16.80 36.84
N SER A 82 12.69 -17.03 38.15
CA SER A 82 13.32 -16.21 39.20
C SER A 82 14.80 -16.54 39.41
N SER A 83 15.23 -17.72 38.97
CA SER A 83 16.58 -18.25 39.20
C SER A 83 17.41 -18.28 37.90
N VAL A 84 16.78 -18.63 36.77
CA VAL A 84 17.45 -18.78 35.47
C VAL A 84 16.56 -18.20 34.38
N ALA A 85 17.16 -17.56 33.36
CA ALA A 85 16.41 -17.11 32.20
C ALA A 85 15.80 -18.32 31.48
N ILE A 86 14.47 -18.33 31.34
CA ILE A 86 13.71 -19.42 30.71
C ILE A 86 12.75 -18.86 29.66
N PHE A 87 12.81 -19.42 28.46
CA PHE A 87 12.01 -19.02 27.31
C PHE A 87 10.82 -19.96 27.12
N GLY A 88 9.63 -19.39 27.27
CA GLY A 88 8.33 -20.05 27.15
C GLY A 88 7.28 -19.27 27.93
N PRO A 89 5.99 -19.38 27.60
CA PRO A 89 4.95 -18.66 28.32
C PRO A 89 4.75 -19.23 29.72
N THR A 90 4.27 -18.40 30.64
CA THR A 90 3.79 -18.85 31.95
C THR A 90 2.60 -19.81 31.79
N LYS A 91 2.25 -20.54 32.84
CA LYS A 91 1.09 -21.44 32.88
C LYS A 91 -0.20 -20.74 32.43
N ALA A 92 -0.39 -19.48 32.82
CA ALA A 92 -1.54 -18.68 32.41
C ALA A 92 -1.55 -18.42 30.90
N GLY A 93 -0.41 -18.05 30.31
CA GLY A 93 -0.29 -17.90 28.85
C GLY A 93 -0.47 -19.21 28.08
N ALA A 94 0.02 -20.32 28.65
CA ALA A 94 -0.11 -21.65 28.07
C ALA A 94 -1.58 -22.15 27.98
N MET A 95 -2.52 -21.52 28.70
CA MET A 95 -3.94 -21.89 28.64
C MET A 95 -4.55 -21.76 27.25
N LEU A 96 -3.99 -20.91 26.38
CA LEU A 96 -4.41 -20.83 24.97
C LEU A 96 -4.23 -22.16 24.21
N GLU A 97 -3.26 -23.00 24.58
CA GLU A 97 -3.08 -24.35 24.02
C GLU A 97 -3.70 -25.42 24.93
N THR A 98 -3.55 -25.30 26.25
CA THR A 98 -3.88 -26.39 27.18
C THR A 98 -5.38 -26.53 27.49
N SER A 99 -6.19 -25.51 27.17
CA SER A 99 -7.65 -25.57 27.24
C SER A 99 -8.26 -24.94 25.99
N LYS A 100 -8.87 -25.77 25.13
CA LYS A 100 -9.59 -25.31 23.94
C LYS A 100 -10.80 -24.46 24.30
N VAL A 101 -11.47 -24.76 25.41
CA VAL A 101 -12.56 -23.97 25.98
C VAL A 101 -12.08 -22.57 26.34
N PHE A 102 -10.96 -22.45 27.06
CA PHE A 102 -10.36 -21.15 27.36
C PHE A 102 -10.02 -20.39 26.07
N ALA A 103 -9.32 -21.04 25.14
CA ALA A 103 -8.93 -20.42 23.87
C ALA A 103 -10.13 -19.90 23.07
N LYS A 104 -11.20 -20.68 22.99
CA LYS A 104 -12.42 -20.30 22.26
C LYS A 104 -13.20 -19.19 22.94
N ASN A 105 -13.31 -19.23 24.27
CA ASN A 105 -13.92 -18.14 25.02
C ASN A 105 -13.10 -16.85 24.93
N PHE A 106 -11.78 -16.95 24.97
CA PHE A 106 -10.87 -15.84 24.71
C PHE A 106 -11.11 -15.24 23.32
N MET A 107 -11.19 -16.08 22.28
CA MET A 107 -11.50 -15.61 20.92
C MET A 107 -12.85 -14.91 20.84
N ARG A 108 -13.89 -15.47 21.48
CA ARG A 108 -15.23 -14.86 21.53
C ARG A 108 -15.23 -13.51 22.25
N GLN A 109 -14.51 -13.39 23.37
CA GLN A 109 -14.44 -12.18 24.18
C GLN A 109 -13.76 -11.02 23.44
N TYR A 110 -12.72 -11.30 22.66
CA TYR A 110 -11.94 -10.28 21.95
C TYR A 110 -12.28 -10.18 20.46
N ASP A 111 -13.41 -10.76 20.04
CA ASP A 111 -13.89 -10.74 18.65
C ASP A 111 -12.82 -11.18 17.63
N LEU A 112 -12.18 -12.32 17.94
CA LEU A 112 -11.19 -12.94 17.08
C LEU A 112 -11.87 -13.94 16.13
N PRO A 113 -11.56 -13.89 14.83
CA PRO A 113 -12.23 -14.72 13.83
C PRO A 113 -11.90 -16.20 14.04
N THR A 114 -12.92 -17.02 14.29
CA THR A 114 -12.79 -18.47 14.46
C THR A 114 -14.05 -19.20 13.97
N ALA A 115 -14.00 -20.53 13.94
CA ALA A 115 -15.18 -21.37 13.69
C ALA A 115 -16.24 -21.14 14.79
N ARG A 116 -17.52 -20.98 14.38
CA ARG A 116 -18.65 -21.03 15.32
C ARG A 116 -18.54 -22.28 16.19
N PHE A 117 -18.75 -22.14 17.49
CA PHE A 117 -18.53 -23.22 18.45
C PHE A 117 -19.50 -23.18 19.63
N ASN A 118 -19.72 -24.34 20.24
CA ASN A 118 -20.41 -24.49 21.52
C ASN A 118 -19.68 -25.51 22.40
N GLU A 119 -19.85 -25.37 23.71
CA GLU A 119 -19.20 -26.18 24.74
C GLU A 119 -20.21 -27.10 25.39
N PHE A 120 -19.77 -28.32 25.71
CA PHE A 120 -20.65 -29.36 26.26
C PHE A 120 -19.97 -30.15 27.36
N SER A 121 -20.75 -30.54 28.36
CA SER A 121 -20.29 -31.37 29.49
C SER A 121 -21.11 -32.66 29.64
N THR A 122 -22.26 -32.77 28.96
CA THR A 122 -23.12 -33.96 29.03
C THR A 122 -23.55 -34.45 27.65
N ILE A 123 -23.76 -35.76 27.52
CA ILE A 123 -24.18 -36.40 26.27
C ILE A 123 -25.56 -35.89 25.82
N SER A 124 -26.47 -35.60 26.76
CA SER A 124 -27.80 -35.07 26.47
C SER A 124 -27.78 -33.70 25.80
N GLU A 125 -26.90 -32.80 26.26
CA GLU A 125 -26.76 -31.46 25.66
C GLU A 125 -26.20 -31.55 24.23
N VAL A 126 -25.20 -32.43 24.02
CA VAL A 126 -24.64 -32.70 22.70
C VAL A 126 -25.71 -33.23 21.76
N GLN A 127 -26.51 -34.20 22.20
CA GLN A 127 -27.57 -34.78 21.39
C GLN A 127 -28.57 -33.70 20.95
N HIS A 128 -29.02 -32.88 21.90
CA HIS A 128 -29.95 -31.79 21.61
C HIS A 128 -29.36 -30.77 20.63
N PHE A 129 -28.09 -30.40 20.80
CA PHE A 129 -27.42 -29.46 19.91
C PHE A 129 -27.27 -30.02 18.50
N ILE A 130 -26.71 -31.22 18.34
CA ILE A 130 -26.47 -31.84 17.02
C ILE A 130 -27.78 -32.00 16.23
N SER A 131 -28.86 -32.42 16.90
CA SER A 131 -30.17 -32.57 16.26
C SER A 131 -30.67 -31.25 15.66
N ASN A 132 -30.47 -30.13 16.34
CA ASN A 132 -30.96 -28.80 15.92
C ASN A 132 -29.93 -27.95 15.16
N CYS A 133 -28.69 -28.42 15.04
CA CYS A 133 -27.60 -27.66 14.42
C CYS A 133 -27.72 -27.63 12.89
N ASN A 134 -27.59 -26.44 12.29
CA ASN A 134 -27.63 -26.20 10.84
C ASN A 134 -26.22 -26.03 10.23
N TRP A 135 -25.19 -26.67 10.80
CA TRP A 135 -23.84 -26.64 10.25
C TRP A 135 -23.66 -27.73 9.18
N ASN A 136 -22.91 -27.42 8.11
CA ASN A 136 -22.62 -28.34 7.01
C ASN A 136 -21.69 -29.49 7.42
N GLY A 137 -20.93 -29.32 8.51
CA GLY A 137 -20.04 -30.31 9.10
C GLY A 137 -19.72 -29.92 10.54
N VAL A 138 -19.38 -30.91 11.37
CA VAL A 138 -19.12 -30.71 12.80
C VAL A 138 -17.75 -31.30 13.14
N VAL A 139 -16.92 -30.48 13.78
CA VAL A 139 -15.64 -30.91 14.35
C VAL A 139 -15.79 -31.04 15.86
N VAL A 140 -15.47 -32.22 16.39
CA VAL A 140 -15.53 -32.51 17.83
C VAL A 140 -14.12 -32.47 18.40
N LYS A 141 -13.89 -31.61 19.40
CA LYS A 141 -12.59 -31.45 20.05
C LYS A 141 -12.69 -31.65 21.57
N ALA A 142 -11.76 -32.41 22.14
CA ALA A 142 -11.57 -32.49 23.59
C ALA A 142 -10.89 -31.21 24.13
N ASP A 143 -11.25 -30.73 25.33
CA ASP A 143 -10.72 -29.49 25.89
C ASP A 143 -9.22 -29.57 26.25
N GLY A 144 -8.79 -30.69 26.83
CA GLY A 144 -7.42 -30.85 27.33
C GLY A 144 -6.40 -31.32 26.29
N LEU A 145 -5.14 -31.44 26.75
CA LEU A 145 -4.03 -31.98 25.96
C LEU A 145 -4.29 -33.44 25.57
N ALA A 146 -4.62 -33.67 24.31
CA ALA A 146 -4.88 -34.99 23.73
C ALA A 146 -3.87 -35.38 22.64
N ALA A 147 -2.67 -34.78 22.65
CA ALA A 147 -1.58 -35.04 21.72
C ALA A 147 -2.00 -35.04 20.23
N GLY A 148 -2.89 -34.11 19.84
CA GLY A 148 -3.44 -34.02 18.48
C GLY A 148 -4.46 -35.10 18.09
N LYS A 149 -4.73 -36.08 18.95
CA LYS A 149 -5.70 -37.18 18.71
C LYS A 149 -7.13 -36.85 19.14
N GLY A 150 -7.30 -35.83 19.99
CA GLY A 150 -8.61 -35.38 20.49
C GLY A 150 -9.34 -34.42 19.55
N VAL A 151 -9.17 -34.53 18.23
CA VAL A 151 -9.87 -33.73 17.21
C VAL A 151 -10.42 -34.68 16.15
N ILE A 152 -11.75 -34.74 16.02
CA ILE A 152 -12.45 -35.58 15.06
C ILE A 152 -13.28 -34.67 14.14
N VAL A 153 -12.98 -34.71 12.83
CA VAL A 153 -13.80 -34.07 11.80
C VAL A 153 -14.83 -35.10 11.35
N ALA A 154 -16.10 -34.91 11.74
CA ALA A 154 -17.15 -35.87 11.44
C ALA A 154 -17.76 -35.63 10.06
N GLU A 155 -18.01 -36.70 9.30
CA GLU A 155 -18.63 -36.64 7.97
C GLU A 155 -20.14 -36.39 8.06
N ASN A 156 -20.76 -36.71 9.19
CA ASN A 156 -22.19 -36.51 9.43
C ASN A 156 -22.52 -36.33 10.93
N LYS A 157 -23.77 -35.93 11.20
CA LYS A 157 -24.27 -35.70 12.57
C LYS A 157 -24.19 -36.92 13.49
N GLU A 158 -24.41 -38.13 12.95
CA GLU A 158 -24.36 -39.36 13.74
C GLU A 158 -22.93 -39.67 14.20
N GLU A 159 -21.95 -39.50 13.30
CA GLU A 159 -20.54 -39.64 13.63
C GLU A 159 -20.09 -38.59 14.64
N ALA A 160 -20.52 -37.33 14.48
CA ALA A 160 -20.23 -36.27 15.43
C ALA A 160 -20.76 -36.62 16.84
N PHE A 161 -21.99 -37.15 16.92
CA PHE A 161 -22.58 -37.58 18.19
C PHE A 161 -21.82 -38.76 18.82
N LYS A 162 -21.43 -39.76 18.02
CA LYS A 162 -20.63 -40.90 18.48
C LYS A 162 -19.25 -40.46 18.98
N ALA A 163 -18.58 -39.57 18.25
CA ALA A 163 -17.31 -38.99 18.65
C ALA A 163 -17.40 -38.25 19.98
N ALA A 164 -18.38 -37.33 20.10
CA ALA A 164 -18.63 -36.58 21.32
C ALA A 164 -18.98 -37.48 22.51
N SER A 165 -19.80 -38.50 22.30
CA SER A 165 -20.18 -39.45 23.34
C SER A 165 -19.00 -40.28 23.85
N ARG A 166 -18.10 -40.72 22.97
CA ARG A 166 -16.87 -41.44 23.38
C ARG A 166 -15.94 -40.55 24.21
N MET A 167 -15.75 -39.29 23.77
CA MET A 167 -14.92 -38.32 24.50
C MET A 167 -15.47 -38.06 25.91
N LEU A 168 -16.78 -37.80 26.03
CA LEU A 168 -17.44 -37.54 27.32
C LEU A 168 -17.53 -38.78 28.22
N ASN A 169 -17.50 -39.99 27.66
CA ASN A 169 -17.40 -41.25 28.41
C ASN A 169 -15.97 -41.59 28.84
N GLY A 170 -15.00 -40.70 28.64
CA GLY A 170 -13.66 -40.81 29.22
C GLY A 170 -12.59 -41.40 28.29
N GLU A 171 -12.79 -41.43 26.96
CA GLU A 171 -11.77 -41.89 25.99
C GLU A 171 -10.42 -41.16 26.14
N PHE A 172 -10.44 -39.92 26.65
CA PHE A 172 -9.25 -39.10 26.88
C PHE A 172 -9.04 -38.71 28.37
N GLY A 173 -9.59 -39.50 29.30
CA GLY A 173 -9.49 -39.20 30.73
C GLY A 173 -10.08 -37.83 31.09
N ASP A 174 -9.41 -37.07 31.97
CA ASP A 174 -9.87 -35.75 32.41
C ASP A 174 -9.99 -34.73 31.26
N SER A 175 -9.20 -34.88 30.20
CA SER A 175 -9.25 -34.01 29.01
C SER A 175 -10.57 -34.12 28.23
N GLY A 176 -11.37 -35.17 28.48
CA GLY A 176 -12.66 -35.42 27.82
C GLY A 176 -13.89 -34.98 28.61
N LYS A 177 -13.74 -34.42 29.83
CA LYS A 177 -14.87 -33.96 30.67
C LYS A 177 -15.64 -32.78 30.06
N HIS A 178 -14.94 -31.98 29.26
CA HIS A 178 -15.52 -30.91 28.47
C HIS A 178 -15.09 -31.09 27.02
N ILE A 179 -16.01 -30.85 26.09
CA ILE A 179 -15.75 -30.90 24.66
C ILE A 179 -16.25 -29.63 23.99
N VAL A 180 -15.64 -29.30 22.86
CA VAL A 180 -16.05 -28.20 21.97
C VAL A 180 -16.53 -28.83 20.66
N LEU A 181 -17.74 -28.47 20.23
CA LEU A 181 -18.20 -28.74 18.88
C LEU A 181 -18.08 -27.45 18.06
N GLU A 182 -17.42 -27.55 16.92
CA GLU A 182 -17.18 -26.43 16.01
C GLU A 182 -17.78 -26.69 14.64
N GLU A 183 -18.15 -25.63 13.93
CA GLU A 183 -18.44 -25.74 12.51
C GLU A 183 -17.17 -26.16 11.76
N GLN A 184 -17.34 -27.01 10.76
CA GLN A 184 -16.25 -27.33 9.85
C GLN A 184 -15.97 -26.14 8.93
N LEU A 185 -14.72 -25.66 8.93
CA LEU A 185 -14.26 -24.63 8.01
C LEU A 185 -13.67 -25.26 6.74
N SER A 186 -13.84 -24.57 5.61
CA SER A 186 -13.28 -24.94 4.32
C SER A 186 -12.31 -23.86 3.83
N GLY A 187 -11.16 -24.28 3.32
CA GLY A 187 -10.08 -23.38 2.94
C GLY A 187 -8.75 -24.13 2.85
N TYR A 188 -7.64 -23.39 2.90
CA TYR A 188 -6.30 -23.98 3.05
C TYR A 188 -5.66 -23.59 4.39
N GLU A 189 -4.99 -24.55 5.04
CA GLU A 189 -4.33 -24.33 6.32
C GLU A 189 -2.99 -23.60 6.14
N VAL A 190 -2.74 -22.64 7.03
CA VAL A 190 -1.48 -21.90 7.16
C VAL A 190 -1.09 -21.82 8.64
N SER A 191 0.19 -22.01 8.93
CA SER A 191 0.76 -21.84 10.26
C SER A 191 1.46 -20.49 10.38
N ALA A 192 1.00 -19.66 11.31
CA ALA A 192 1.65 -18.38 11.64
C ALA A 192 2.27 -18.45 13.03
N LEU A 193 3.60 -18.48 13.11
CA LEU A 193 4.35 -18.44 14.38
C LEU A 193 4.92 -17.04 14.59
N CYS A 194 5.02 -16.59 15.83
CA CYS A 194 5.68 -15.34 16.17
C CYS A 194 6.43 -15.43 17.50
N PHE A 195 7.56 -14.73 17.58
CA PHE A 195 8.24 -14.44 18.82
C PHE A 195 7.50 -13.30 19.52
N VAL A 196 7.23 -13.45 20.83
CA VAL A 196 6.50 -12.47 21.64
C VAL A 196 7.31 -12.15 22.90
N ASP A 197 7.43 -10.87 23.24
CA ASP A 197 8.24 -10.37 24.37
C ASP A 197 7.42 -9.87 25.58
N GLY A 198 6.11 -10.12 25.54
CA GLY A 198 5.12 -9.59 26.46
C GLY A 198 4.22 -8.55 25.79
N LYS A 199 4.77 -7.66 24.96
CA LYS A 199 4.01 -6.58 24.32
C LYS A 199 4.15 -6.56 22.81
N ASN A 200 5.36 -6.71 22.30
CA ASN A 200 5.66 -6.70 20.87
C ASN A 200 5.74 -8.13 20.34
N PHE A 201 5.62 -8.26 19.02
CA PHE A 201 5.86 -9.53 18.35
C PHE A 201 6.64 -9.33 17.05
N GLN A 202 7.36 -10.39 16.65
CA GLN A 202 7.98 -10.51 15.33
C GLN A 202 7.50 -11.83 14.72
N ARG A 203 6.74 -11.74 13.62
CA ARG A 203 6.19 -12.91 12.95
C ARG A 203 7.27 -13.63 12.15
N MET A 204 7.25 -14.96 12.21
CA MET A 204 8.07 -15.83 11.37
C MET A 204 7.45 -15.95 9.97
N PRO A 205 8.21 -16.37 8.94
CA PRO A 205 7.63 -16.69 7.63
C PRO A 205 6.47 -17.69 7.76
N LEU A 206 5.40 -17.49 7.00
CA LEU A 206 4.27 -18.42 7.00
C LEU A 206 4.71 -19.76 6.44
N VAL A 207 4.23 -20.85 7.02
CA VAL A 207 4.54 -22.21 6.57
C VAL A 207 3.27 -23.03 6.46
N LYS A 208 3.31 -24.09 5.66
CA LYS A 208 2.20 -25.02 5.50
C LYS A 208 2.63 -26.42 5.93
N ASP A 209 2.00 -26.92 6.98
CA ASP A 209 2.18 -28.29 7.46
C ASP A 209 1.24 -29.26 6.73
N HIS A 210 1.56 -30.55 6.82
CA HIS A 210 0.79 -31.62 6.21
C HIS A 210 0.46 -32.66 7.29
N LYS A 211 -0.72 -32.55 7.92
CA LYS A 211 -1.09 -33.36 9.10
C LYS A 211 -1.47 -34.80 8.78
N ARG A 212 -1.99 -35.09 7.59
CA ARG A 212 -2.50 -36.40 7.20
C ARG A 212 -1.37 -37.39 6.87
N LEU A 213 -1.55 -38.65 7.25
CA LEU A 213 -0.51 -39.69 7.13
C LEU A 213 -0.13 -39.99 5.68
N LEU A 214 -1.10 -40.17 4.79
CA LEU A 214 -0.88 -40.64 3.43
C LEU A 214 -0.84 -39.48 2.44
N ASP A 215 -0.27 -39.74 1.25
CA ASP A 215 -0.32 -38.81 0.11
C ASP A 215 -1.77 -38.41 -0.22
N ASP A 216 -1.94 -37.25 -0.84
CA ASP A 216 -3.23 -36.60 -1.14
C ASP A 216 -4.08 -36.29 0.09
N ASP A 217 -3.43 -36.05 1.23
CA ASP A 217 -4.06 -35.73 2.51
C ASP A 217 -5.07 -36.79 3.01
N LYS A 218 -4.73 -38.06 2.78
CA LYS A 218 -5.54 -39.22 3.19
C LYS A 218 -5.05 -39.84 4.50
N GLY A 219 -5.87 -40.72 5.06
CA GLY A 219 -5.55 -41.47 6.28
C GLY A 219 -5.75 -40.65 7.57
N PRO A 220 -5.34 -41.17 8.73
CA PRO A 220 -5.56 -40.51 10.02
C PRO A 220 -4.77 -39.19 10.14
N ASN A 221 -5.26 -38.28 10.99
CA ASN A 221 -4.49 -37.12 11.43
C ASN A 221 -3.27 -37.58 12.23
N THR A 222 -2.18 -36.84 12.09
CA THR A 222 -0.91 -37.11 12.75
C THR A 222 -0.38 -35.82 13.37
N GLY A 223 0.77 -35.88 14.07
CA GLY A 223 1.49 -34.68 14.50
C GLY A 223 2.14 -33.87 13.37
N GLY A 224 2.01 -34.28 12.10
CA GLY A 224 2.63 -33.64 10.94
C GLY A 224 3.62 -34.56 10.22
N MET A 225 3.40 -34.78 8.93
CA MET A 225 4.23 -35.61 8.04
C MET A 225 5.23 -34.81 7.20
N GLY A 226 5.10 -33.48 7.20
CA GLY A 226 6.03 -32.59 6.52
C GLY A 226 5.54 -31.15 6.56
N VAL A 227 6.41 -30.25 6.13
CA VAL A 227 6.16 -28.81 6.11
C VAL A 227 6.93 -28.17 4.96
N ILE A 228 6.38 -27.12 4.37
CA ILE A 228 7.07 -26.31 3.36
C ILE A 228 6.82 -24.82 3.61
N GLY A 229 7.81 -23.99 3.31
CA GLY A 229 7.66 -22.53 3.34
C GLY A 229 8.94 -21.79 2.89
N PRO A 230 8.94 -20.45 2.86
CA PRO A 230 7.80 -19.58 3.16
C PRO A 230 6.60 -19.82 2.23
N ILE A 231 5.38 -19.54 2.70
CA ILE A 231 4.15 -19.52 1.91
C ILE A 231 3.73 -18.06 1.73
N ALA A 232 3.36 -17.69 0.51
CA ALA A 232 2.77 -16.39 0.23
C ALA A 232 1.25 -16.46 0.37
N VAL A 233 0.66 -15.44 0.99
CA VAL A 233 -0.78 -15.17 1.01
C VAL A 233 -1.01 -13.77 0.44
N PRO A 234 -2.23 -13.43 -0.04
CA PRO A 234 -2.52 -12.07 -0.44
C PRO A 234 -2.22 -11.05 0.67
N SER A 235 -1.77 -9.85 0.31
CA SER A 235 -1.32 -8.84 1.29
C SER A 235 -2.42 -8.42 2.28
N HIS A 236 -3.69 -8.45 1.89
CA HIS A 236 -4.80 -8.22 2.81
C HIS A 236 -4.91 -9.33 3.87
N VAL A 237 -4.84 -10.60 3.45
CA VAL A 237 -4.81 -11.76 4.36
C VAL A 237 -3.60 -11.67 5.30
N GLU A 238 -2.43 -11.28 4.79
CA GLU A 238 -1.23 -11.10 5.60
C GLU A 238 -1.40 -10.04 6.70
N ASN A 239 -2.05 -8.91 6.36
CA ASN A 239 -2.37 -7.86 7.33
C ASN A 239 -3.41 -8.32 8.36
N GLU A 240 -4.43 -9.07 7.94
CA GLU A 240 -5.44 -9.64 8.83
C GLU A 240 -4.83 -10.64 9.81
N ILE A 241 -3.90 -11.50 9.35
CA ILE A 241 -3.14 -12.41 10.22
C ILE A 241 -2.35 -11.63 11.28
N ASN A 242 -1.66 -10.56 10.87
CA ASN A 242 -0.92 -9.70 11.81
C ASN A 242 -1.86 -9.02 12.82
N MET A 243 -3.04 -8.59 12.38
CA MET A 243 -4.06 -8.01 13.26
C MET A 243 -4.62 -9.03 14.26
N ILE A 244 -4.88 -10.26 13.82
CA ILE A 244 -5.30 -11.37 14.69
C ILE A 244 -4.26 -11.60 15.80
N ILE A 245 -2.98 -11.67 15.44
CA ILE A 245 -1.88 -11.85 16.40
C ILE A 245 -1.80 -10.68 17.37
N ARG A 246 -1.88 -9.44 16.85
CA ARG A 246 -1.86 -8.21 17.67
C ARG A 246 -3.01 -8.21 18.69
N LYS A 247 -4.24 -8.43 18.24
CA LYS A 247 -5.43 -8.54 19.11
C LYS A 247 -5.30 -9.65 20.14
N THR A 248 -4.71 -10.79 19.76
CA THR A 248 -4.46 -11.90 20.70
C THR A 248 -3.53 -11.47 21.83
N ILE A 249 -2.42 -10.80 21.52
CA ILE A 249 -1.45 -10.36 22.54
C ILE A 249 -2.05 -9.23 23.39
N ASP A 250 -2.80 -8.32 22.80
CA ASP A 250 -3.47 -7.24 23.53
C ASP A 250 -4.54 -7.78 24.48
N GLY A 251 -5.33 -8.78 24.05
CA GLY A 251 -6.31 -9.43 24.91
C GLY A 251 -5.68 -10.20 26.07
N LEU A 252 -4.53 -10.84 25.85
CA LEU A 252 -3.77 -11.49 26.93
C LEU A 252 -3.30 -10.47 27.96
N LEU A 253 -2.76 -9.33 27.51
CA LEU A 253 -2.34 -8.24 28.38
C LEU A 253 -3.49 -7.65 29.18
N ASP A 254 -4.67 -7.49 28.56
CA ASP A 254 -5.89 -7.03 29.22
C ASP A 254 -6.33 -7.97 30.36
N GLN A 255 -6.12 -9.28 30.21
CA GLN A 255 -6.32 -10.27 31.28
C GLN A 255 -5.17 -10.34 32.31
N GLY A 256 -4.17 -9.45 32.21
CA GLY A 256 -2.99 -9.46 33.07
C GLY A 256 -2.00 -10.59 32.77
N ILE A 257 -2.11 -11.22 31.60
CA ILE A 257 -1.24 -12.33 31.17
C ILE A 257 -0.14 -11.79 30.26
N VAL A 258 1.06 -11.62 30.81
CA VAL A 258 2.24 -11.24 30.01
C VAL A 258 2.79 -12.48 29.30
N TYR A 259 2.57 -12.55 27.99
CA TYR A 259 2.97 -13.70 27.18
C TYR A 259 4.38 -13.51 26.59
N LYS A 260 5.34 -14.33 27.02
CA LYS A 260 6.72 -14.36 26.51
C LYS A 260 7.02 -15.72 25.94
N GLY A 261 7.49 -15.81 24.70
CA GLY A 261 7.75 -17.10 24.06
C GLY A 261 7.40 -17.12 22.59
N VAL A 262 6.98 -18.30 22.10
CA VAL A 262 6.42 -18.45 20.75
C VAL A 262 4.92 -18.57 20.85
N LEU A 263 4.20 -17.73 20.13
CA LEU A 263 2.77 -17.90 19.88
C LEU A 263 2.61 -18.47 18.46
N TYR A 264 1.99 -19.65 18.38
CA TYR A 264 1.61 -20.30 17.14
C TYR A 264 0.12 -20.13 16.95
N VAL A 265 -0.28 -19.66 15.78
CA VAL A 265 -1.68 -19.53 15.36
C VAL A 265 -1.89 -20.42 14.14
N GLY A 266 -2.64 -21.50 14.32
CA GLY A 266 -3.09 -22.35 13.21
C GLY A 266 -4.30 -21.69 12.55
N LEU A 267 -4.22 -21.42 11.26
CA LEU A 267 -5.23 -20.64 10.53
C LEU A 267 -5.79 -21.46 9.37
N MET A 268 -7.10 -21.32 9.16
CA MET A 268 -7.75 -21.68 7.91
C MET A 268 -7.95 -20.42 7.09
N ILE A 269 -7.36 -20.33 5.91
CA ILE A 269 -7.65 -19.25 4.97
C ILE A 269 -8.90 -19.62 4.19
N THR A 270 -10.01 -18.99 4.56
CA THR A 270 -11.33 -19.21 3.96
C THR A 270 -11.61 -18.16 2.89
N THR A 271 -12.71 -18.30 2.15
CA THR A 271 -13.21 -17.25 1.24
C THR A 271 -13.57 -15.96 1.98
N ASN A 272 -13.82 -16.02 3.29
CA ASN A 272 -14.18 -14.88 4.13
C ASN A 272 -13.00 -14.42 5.01
N GLY A 273 -11.76 -14.68 4.59
CA GLY A 273 -10.54 -14.33 5.33
C GLY A 273 -9.99 -15.44 6.26
N PRO A 274 -8.91 -15.15 6.99
CA PRO A 274 -8.24 -16.07 7.90
C PRO A 274 -9.05 -16.28 9.18
N LYS A 275 -9.31 -17.54 9.52
CA LYS A 275 -9.96 -17.94 10.79
C LYS A 275 -9.02 -18.81 11.62
N ILE A 276 -8.95 -18.53 12.92
CA ILE A 276 -8.16 -19.30 13.87
C ILE A 276 -8.79 -20.68 14.06
N LEU A 277 -8.01 -21.74 13.81
CA LEU A 277 -8.35 -23.13 14.10
C LEU A 277 -7.98 -23.48 15.54
N GLU A 278 -6.78 -23.09 15.96
CA GLU A 278 -6.20 -23.39 17.27
C GLU A 278 -4.97 -22.51 17.55
N TYR A 279 -4.63 -22.37 18.83
CA TYR A 279 -3.35 -21.84 19.27
C TYR A 279 -2.45 -22.97 19.72
N ASN A 280 -1.14 -22.82 19.49
CA ASN A 280 -0.12 -23.53 20.25
C ASN A 280 0.79 -22.49 20.93
N CYS A 281 1.27 -22.83 22.12
CA CYS A 281 2.00 -21.92 22.99
C CYS A 281 3.52 -22.13 22.98
N ARG A 282 4.00 -22.80 21.93
CA ARG A 282 5.38 -23.22 21.73
C ARG A 282 5.68 -23.35 20.24
N PHE A 283 6.92 -23.67 19.94
CA PHE A 283 7.39 -24.00 18.59
C PHE A 283 6.62 -25.22 17.99
N GLY A 284 6.28 -25.14 16.70
CA GLY A 284 5.63 -26.23 15.95
C GLY A 284 6.58 -27.41 15.69
N ASP A 285 6.04 -28.59 15.39
CA ASP A 285 6.82 -29.77 14.97
C ASP A 285 6.01 -30.51 13.89
N PRO A 286 6.36 -30.45 12.58
CA PRO A 286 7.72 -30.21 12.08
C PRO A 286 8.06 -28.77 11.61
N GLU A 287 7.24 -27.77 11.90
CA GLU A 287 7.43 -26.39 11.40
C GLU A 287 8.78 -25.78 11.80
N THR A 288 9.21 -26.03 13.04
CA THR A 288 10.47 -25.48 13.57
C THR A 288 11.68 -25.95 12.79
N GLN A 289 11.67 -27.20 12.32
CA GLN A 289 12.77 -27.79 11.57
C GLN A 289 13.09 -26.97 10.32
N ILE A 290 12.09 -26.43 9.61
CA ILE A 290 12.36 -25.57 8.44
C ILE A 290 12.57 -24.11 8.82
N LEU A 291 11.87 -23.60 9.82
CA LEU A 291 12.03 -22.21 10.27
C LEU A 291 13.45 -21.95 10.78
N MET A 292 14.04 -22.90 11.52
CA MET A 292 15.42 -22.77 11.98
C MET A 292 16.44 -22.79 10.84
N ARG A 293 16.13 -23.42 9.70
CA ARG A 293 16.96 -23.36 8.49
C ARG A 293 16.88 -22.00 7.80
N LEU A 294 15.75 -21.32 7.91
CA LEU A 294 15.52 -20.00 7.32
C LEU A 294 15.98 -18.85 8.23
N LEU A 295 16.08 -19.05 9.54
CA LEU A 295 16.45 -17.99 10.46
C LEU A 295 17.91 -17.56 10.26
N LYS A 296 18.18 -16.28 9.93
CA LYS A 296 19.54 -15.73 9.84
C LYS A 296 20.00 -15.19 11.20
N SER A 297 19.13 -14.47 11.90
CA SER A 297 19.43 -13.91 13.22
C SER A 297 19.72 -14.99 14.28
N ASP A 298 20.45 -14.60 15.32
CA ASP A 298 20.85 -15.50 16.41
C ASP A 298 19.66 -15.84 17.32
N LEU A 299 19.25 -17.11 17.33
CA LEU A 299 18.13 -17.62 18.12
C LEU A 299 18.32 -17.41 19.63
N TYR A 300 19.55 -17.57 20.14
CA TYR A 300 19.83 -17.41 21.57
C TYR A 300 19.52 -15.97 22.02
N ASN A 301 19.97 -15.00 21.24
CA ASN A 301 19.67 -13.58 21.47
C ASN A 301 18.19 -13.25 21.33
N ILE A 302 17.49 -13.82 20.35
CA ILE A 302 16.05 -13.60 20.18
C ILE A 302 15.30 -14.05 21.43
N CYS A 303 15.60 -15.25 21.94
CA CYS A 303 14.97 -15.77 23.16
C CYS A 303 15.24 -14.88 24.38
N LEU A 304 16.48 -14.43 24.59
CA LEU A 304 16.82 -13.50 25.67
C LEU A 304 16.11 -12.15 25.52
N ASN A 305 16.03 -11.61 24.31
CA ASN A 305 15.34 -10.34 24.05
C ASN A 305 13.83 -10.44 24.33
N CYS A 306 13.20 -11.59 24.01
CA CYS A 306 11.82 -11.85 24.42
C CYS A 306 11.66 -11.87 25.94
N ILE A 307 12.56 -12.55 26.65
CA ILE A 307 12.52 -12.61 28.13
C ILE A 307 12.66 -11.20 28.71
N ASN A 308 13.52 -10.37 28.13
CA ASN A 308 13.81 -9.01 28.59
C ASN A 308 12.83 -7.94 28.10
N GLY A 309 11.87 -8.26 27.21
CA GLY A 309 10.91 -7.28 26.70
C GLY A 309 11.50 -6.28 25.70
N CYS A 310 12.55 -6.65 24.98
CA CYS A 310 13.31 -5.77 24.08
C CYS A 310 13.50 -6.38 22.69
N LEU A 311 12.48 -7.08 22.17
CA LEU A 311 12.55 -7.79 20.90
C LEU A 311 12.95 -6.86 19.74
N GLN A 312 13.96 -7.29 18.98
CA GLN A 312 14.50 -6.58 17.82
C GLN A 312 13.99 -7.19 16.51
N PRO A 313 14.08 -6.48 15.37
CA PRO A 313 13.80 -7.06 14.06
C PRO A 313 14.60 -8.35 13.80
N ILE A 314 13.95 -9.34 13.19
CA ILE A 314 14.53 -10.67 12.91
C ILE A 314 14.73 -10.83 11.41
N GLU A 315 15.93 -11.23 11.02
CA GLU A 315 16.29 -11.49 9.62
C GLU A 315 16.10 -12.97 9.27
N TRP A 316 15.55 -13.19 8.08
CA TRP A 316 15.29 -14.50 7.51
C TRP A 316 15.99 -14.68 6.15
N ASN A 317 16.15 -15.93 5.74
CA ASN A 317 16.66 -16.32 4.44
C ASN A 317 15.54 -16.26 3.40
N ASP A 318 15.87 -15.76 2.21
CA ASP A 318 14.93 -15.59 1.09
C ASP A 318 14.73 -16.88 0.29
N ARG A 319 15.40 -17.97 0.69
CA ARG A 319 15.24 -19.32 0.15
C ARG A 319 13.96 -19.99 0.64
N PHE A 320 13.55 -21.03 -0.07
CA PHE A 320 12.52 -21.97 0.38
C PHE A 320 13.12 -23.13 1.15
N ALA A 321 12.37 -23.65 2.11
CA ALA A 321 12.70 -24.81 2.90
C ALA A 321 11.59 -25.86 2.83
N CYS A 322 11.96 -27.12 2.64
CA CYS A 322 11.04 -28.26 2.69
C CYS A 322 11.52 -29.27 3.73
N GLY A 323 10.61 -29.71 4.60
CA GLY A 323 10.85 -30.70 5.65
C GLY A 323 9.95 -31.90 5.46
N ILE A 324 10.52 -33.10 5.36
CA ILE A 324 9.78 -34.36 5.19
C ILE A 324 10.04 -35.26 6.40
N VAL A 325 8.97 -35.72 7.04
CA VAL A 325 9.06 -36.62 8.19
C VAL A 325 9.10 -38.07 7.73
N LEU A 326 10.10 -38.81 8.22
CA LEU A 326 10.17 -40.26 8.11
C LEU A 326 9.56 -40.86 9.37
N SER A 327 8.52 -41.67 9.22
CA SER A 327 7.81 -42.34 10.30
C SER A 327 8.03 -43.85 10.29
N SER A 328 7.71 -44.49 11.42
CA SER A 328 7.59 -45.94 11.52
C SER A 328 6.31 -46.45 10.84
N GLN A 329 6.29 -47.73 10.47
CA GLN A 329 5.20 -48.36 9.72
C GLN A 329 3.81 -48.22 10.37
N ASN A 330 3.73 -48.33 11.70
CA ASN A 330 2.45 -48.34 12.43
C ASN A 330 2.05 -46.97 12.99
N TYR A 331 2.74 -45.89 12.62
CA TYR A 331 2.39 -44.53 13.01
C TYR A 331 1.06 -44.12 12.34
N PRO A 332 0.10 -43.43 13.02
CA PRO A 332 0.16 -42.81 14.35
C PRO A 332 -0.33 -43.69 15.53
N TYR A 333 -0.58 -44.97 15.29
CA TYR A 333 -1.16 -45.88 16.29
C TYR A 333 -0.12 -46.38 17.30
N SER A 334 1.05 -46.80 16.81
CA SER A 334 2.19 -47.21 17.64
C SER A 334 3.51 -46.77 17.02
N GLY A 335 4.54 -46.64 17.85
CA GLY A 335 5.90 -46.33 17.41
C GLY A 335 6.76 -47.58 17.30
N ASP A 336 7.79 -47.52 16.46
CA ASP A 336 8.81 -48.56 16.35
C ASP A 336 9.98 -48.28 17.31
N LYS A 337 10.58 -49.34 17.87
CA LYS A 337 11.70 -49.26 18.80
C LYS A 337 12.75 -50.32 18.49
N GLY A 338 14.00 -49.87 18.35
CA GLY A 338 15.17 -50.76 18.26
C GLY A 338 15.60 -51.15 16.84
N THR A 339 14.93 -50.64 15.80
CA THR A 339 15.36 -50.88 14.41
C THR A 339 16.54 -49.99 14.07
N GLU A 340 17.64 -50.57 13.58
CA GLU A 340 18.84 -49.83 13.16
C GLU A 340 18.54 -48.86 12.00
N ILE A 341 19.04 -47.63 12.14
CA ILE A 341 18.93 -46.56 11.15
C ILE A 341 20.29 -46.35 10.50
N SER A 342 20.36 -46.46 9.17
CA SER A 342 21.59 -46.30 8.40
C SER A 342 21.44 -45.28 7.25
N ASN A 343 22.57 -44.91 6.64
CA ASN A 343 22.66 -44.01 5.49
C ASN A 343 22.09 -42.59 5.70
N ILE A 344 22.16 -42.07 6.92
CA ILE A 344 21.90 -40.64 7.16
C ILE A 344 23.08 -39.84 6.59
N PRO A 345 22.86 -38.94 5.61
CA PRO A 345 23.93 -38.12 5.08
C PRO A 345 24.42 -37.12 6.14
N LYS A 346 25.69 -36.73 6.03
CA LYS A 346 26.23 -35.63 6.83
C LYS A 346 25.46 -34.34 6.52
N SER A 347 25.21 -33.54 7.55
CA SER A 347 24.62 -32.21 7.41
C SER A 347 25.47 -31.33 6.47
N SER A 348 24.79 -30.52 5.67
CA SER A 348 25.36 -29.51 4.78
C SER A 348 24.56 -28.22 4.87
N ASP A 349 25.06 -27.17 4.23
CA ASP A 349 24.37 -25.87 4.15
C ASP A 349 22.97 -25.97 3.56
N ASP A 350 22.77 -26.92 2.63
CA ASP A 350 21.50 -27.14 1.96
C ASP A 350 20.65 -28.23 2.59
N VAL A 351 21.20 -29.23 3.28
CA VAL A 351 20.45 -30.39 3.82
C VAL A 351 20.83 -30.71 5.26
N VAL A 352 19.83 -30.86 6.14
CA VAL A 352 20.01 -31.26 7.54
C VAL A 352 18.92 -32.24 7.91
N THR A 353 19.29 -33.33 8.58
CA THR A 353 18.35 -34.32 9.09
C THR A 353 18.22 -34.16 10.61
N PHE A 354 17.03 -33.80 11.07
CA PHE A 354 16.73 -33.68 12.48
C PHE A 354 16.17 -34.98 13.04
N HIS A 355 16.68 -35.37 14.19
CA HIS A 355 16.29 -36.57 14.93
C HIS A 355 15.08 -36.28 15.81
N ALA A 356 14.03 -37.11 15.70
CA ALA A 356 12.88 -37.10 16.58
C ALA A 356 12.88 -38.36 17.45
N GLY A 357 12.08 -39.37 17.11
CA GLY A 357 12.07 -40.67 17.79
C GLY A 357 13.25 -41.54 17.42
N THR A 358 14.46 -41.16 17.83
CA THR A 358 15.67 -42.00 17.71
C THR A 358 16.36 -42.16 19.06
N ALA A 359 17.11 -43.25 19.23
CA ALA A 359 17.97 -43.49 20.39
C ALA A 359 19.31 -44.08 19.94
N ARG A 360 20.30 -44.12 20.85
CA ARG A 360 21.56 -44.82 20.63
C ARG A 360 21.62 -46.06 21.52
N ILE A 361 21.85 -47.24 20.92
CA ILE A 361 22.05 -48.50 21.63
C ILE A 361 23.34 -49.12 21.10
N HIS A 362 24.34 -49.35 21.97
CA HIS A 362 25.66 -49.87 21.59
C HIS A 362 26.28 -49.12 20.40
N ASP A 363 26.30 -47.78 20.47
CA ASP A 363 26.75 -46.84 19.42
C ASP A 363 25.98 -46.85 18.09
N LYS A 364 24.95 -47.68 17.96
CA LYS A 364 24.07 -47.70 16.80
C LYS A 364 22.87 -46.79 17.00
N LEU A 365 22.55 -46.02 15.97
CA LEU A 365 21.32 -45.23 15.93
C LEU A 365 20.13 -46.14 15.63
N VAL A 366 19.10 -46.10 16.46
CA VAL A 366 17.90 -46.92 16.32
C VAL A 366 16.61 -46.09 16.37
N THR A 367 15.52 -46.62 15.83
CA THR A 367 14.17 -46.08 15.99
C THR A 367 13.75 -46.10 17.47
N ASN A 368 13.04 -45.08 17.92
CA ASN A 368 12.49 -44.98 19.28
C ASN A 368 11.26 -44.05 19.32
N GLY A 369 10.30 -44.24 18.41
CA GLY A 369 9.12 -43.38 18.34
C GLY A 369 8.27 -43.60 17.10
N GLY A 370 7.27 -42.74 16.92
CA GLY A 370 6.39 -42.75 15.73
C GLY A 370 6.98 -41.96 14.56
N ARG A 371 7.31 -40.68 14.80
CA ARG A 371 8.09 -39.84 13.89
C ARG A 371 9.56 -40.03 14.22
N ILE A 372 10.35 -40.52 13.27
CA ILE A 372 11.73 -40.96 13.50
C ILE A 372 12.72 -39.84 13.15
N LEU A 373 12.63 -39.29 11.93
CA LEU A 373 13.52 -38.24 11.42
C LEU A 373 12.70 -37.17 10.68
N CYS A 374 13.23 -35.95 10.60
CA CYS A 374 12.74 -34.91 9.69
C CYS A 374 13.90 -34.44 8.81
N VAL A 375 13.85 -34.78 7.53
CA VAL A 375 14.83 -34.36 6.54
C VAL A 375 14.43 -32.98 6.02
N THR A 376 15.31 -31.99 6.19
CA THR A 376 15.11 -30.65 5.67
C THR A 376 16.09 -30.31 4.56
N SER A 377 15.61 -29.56 3.58
CA SER A 377 16.43 -29.01 2.50
C SER A 377 16.09 -27.55 2.23
N LEU A 378 17.08 -26.79 1.77
CA LEU A 378 16.92 -25.44 1.23
C LEU A 378 16.96 -25.46 -0.31
N GLY A 379 16.28 -24.52 -0.93
CA GLY A 379 16.28 -24.34 -2.38
C GLY A 379 15.89 -22.93 -2.79
N LEU A 380 16.27 -22.52 -4.01
CA LEU A 380 15.84 -21.24 -4.58
C LEU A 380 14.37 -21.26 -5.01
N LEU A 381 13.83 -22.47 -5.25
CA LEU A 381 12.42 -22.71 -5.58
C LEU A 381 11.84 -23.80 -4.65
N PRO A 382 10.54 -23.78 -4.33
CA PRO A 382 9.89 -24.82 -3.52
C PRO A 382 10.12 -26.24 -4.06
N ALA A 383 10.00 -26.39 -5.39
CA ALA A 383 10.24 -27.66 -6.08
C ALA A 383 11.68 -28.17 -5.91
N SER A 384 12.67 -27.27 -5.93
CA SER A 384 14.08 -27.63 -5.74
C SER A 384 14.38 -28.09 -4.31
N ALA A 385 13.82 -27.39 -3.31
CA ALA A 385 13.92 -27.82 -1.91
C ALA A 385 13.29 -29.22 -1.76
N ARG A 386 12.03 -29.38 -2.18
CA ARG A 386 11.32 -30.67 -2.14
C ARG A 386 12.11 -31.81 -2.79
N THR A 387 12.63 -31.60 -4.00
CA THR A 387 13.37 -32.64 -4.74
C THR A 387 14.60 -33.11 -3.96
N SER A 388 15.36 -32.17 -3.38
CA SER A 388 16.53 -32.49 -2.56
C SER A 388 16.17 -33.23 -1.27
N ALA A 389 15.07 -32.85 -0.59
CA ALA A 389 14.61 -33.55 0.60
C ALA A 389 14.19 -35.00 0.28
N LEU A 390 13.43 -35.20 -0.80
CA LEU A 390 12.98 -36.53 -1.24
C LEU A 390 14.17 -37.45 -1.55
N ALA A 391 15.14 -36.96 -2.32
CA ALA A 391 16.33 -37.74 -2.66
C ALA A 391 17.13 -38.21 -1.44
N VAL A 392 17.08 -37.44 -0.34
CA VAL A 392 17.71 -37.81 0.93
C VAL A 392 16.85 -38.80 1.72
N CYS A 393 15.53 -38.59 1.75
CA CYS A 393 14.58 -39.52 2.38
C CYS A 393 14.67 -40.92 1.78
N GLU A 394 14.89 -41.04 0.47
CA GLU A 394 15.07 -42.31 -0.21
C GLU A 394 16.32 -43.06 0.24
N LYS A 395 17.43 -42.34 0.47
CA LYS A 395 18.73 -42.92 0.85
C LYS A 395 18.76 -43.48 2.27
N ILE A 396 18.09 -42.82 3.22
CA ILE A 396 18.05 -43.24 4.64
C ILE A 396 17.34 -44.59 4.76
N GLN A 397 17.86 -45.53 5.54
CA GLN A 397 17.30 -46.88 5.66
C GLN A 397 16.98 -47.23 7.10
N PHE A 398 15.76 -47.72 7.34
CA PHE A 398 15.34 -48.47 8.52
C PHE A 398 14.10 -49.30 8.16
N SER A 399 13.89 -50.42 8.84
CA SER A 399 12.73 -51.29 8.61
C SER A 399 11.42 -50.54 8.86
N GLY A 400 10.43 -50.72 7.98
CA GLY A 400 9.13 -50.06 8.10
C GLY A 400 9.14 -48.55 7.86
N LYS A 401 10.20 -47.98 7.26
CA LYS A 401 10.26 -46.56 6.88
C LYS A 401 9.09 -46.17 5.98
N PHE A 402 8.36 -45.13 6.38
CA PHE A 402 7.34 -44.48 5.58
C PHE A 402 7.57 -42.97 5.55
N PHE A 403 7.30 -42.33 4.41
CA PHE A 403 7.28 -40.87 4.28
C PHE A 403 6.38 -40.49 3.11
N ARG A 404 5.75 -39.32 3.19
CA ARG A 404 4.92 -38.78 2.10
C ARG A 404 5.79 -38.29 0.97
N LYS A 405 5.38 -38.58 -0.26
CA LYS A 405 6.09 -38.11 -1.47
C LYS A 405 5.54 -36.78 -1.96
N ASP A 406 4.37 -36.37 -1.51
CA ASP A 406 3.65 -35.20 -1.99
C ASP A 406 3.81 -33.95 -1.10
N ILE A 407 4.69 -33.96 -0.11
CA ILE A 407 4.95 -32.78 0.73
C ILE A 407 5.37 -31.60 -0.16
N GLY A 408 4.55 -30.55 -0.18
CA GLY A 408 4.76 -29.40 -1.05
C GLY A 408 4.67 -29.70 -2.55
N SER A 409 4.05 -30.81 -2.98
CA SER A 409 3.78 -31.09 -4.40
C SER A 409 2.68 -30.18 -4.95
N LYS A 410 1.66 -29.90 -4.13
CA LYS A 410 0.65 -28.86 -4.32
C LYS A 410 1.14 -27.51 -3.77
N TYR A 411 2.44 -27.22 -3.93
CA TYR A 411 2.93 -25.85 -3.85
C TYR A 411 2.51 -25.18 -5.16
N GLU A 412 1.21 -24.94 -5.27
CA GLU A 412 0.67 -24.04 -6.27
C GLU A 412 0.81 -22.65 -5.65
N GLU A 413 1.51 -21.72 -6.31
CA GLU A 413 1.05 -20.33 -6.20
C GLU A 413 -0.46 -20.40 -6.42
N PRO A 414 -1.30 -19.93 -5.48
CA PRO A 414 -2.71 -20.25 -5.46
C PRO A 414 -3.32 -20.01 -6.85
N ARG A 415 -3.46 -21.09 -7.63
CA ARG A 415 -4.15 -21.10 -8.90
C ARG A 415 -5.59 -21.32 -8.51
N ILE A 416 -6.26 -20.21 -8.25
CA ILE A 416 -7.69 -20.18 -8.07
C ILE A 416 -8.28 -20.67 -9.40
N TYR A 417 -8.81 -21.89 -9.40
CA TYR A 417 -9.89 -22.22 -10.32
C TYR A 417 -11.08 -21.41 -9.85
N ASP A 418 -11.25 -20.29 -10.54
CA ASP A 418 -12.36 -19.37 -10.40
C ASP A 418 -13.67 -20.10 -10.74
N SER A 419 -14.40 -20.55 -9.73
CA SER A 419 -15.85 -20.40 -9.79
C SER A 419 -16.15 -18.96 -9.40
N ILE A 420 -16.03 -18.05 -10.36
CA ILE A 420 -16.16 -16.60 -10.16
C ILE A 420 -17.52 -16.30 -9.55
N SER A 421 -17.52 -15.82 -8.31
CA SER A 421 -18.62 -15.03 -7.78
C SER A 421 -18.26 -13.56 -7.91
N TYR A 422 -19.26 -12.68 -8.08
CA TYR A 422 -19.05 -11.23 -8.19
C TYR A 422 -18.35 -10.63 -6.96
N SER A 423 -18.38 -11.32 -5.81
CA SER A 423 -17.62 -10.93 -4.62
C SER A 423 -16.10 -11.12 -4.77
N ASP A 424 -15.65 -12.04 -5.63
CA ASP A 424 -14.23 -12.33 -5.82
C ASP A 424 -13.51 -11.26 -6.67
N SER A 425 -14.25 -10.34 -7.32
CA SER A 425 -13.70 -9.12 -7.91
C SER A 425 -13.42 -7.99 -6.90
N GLY A 426 -13.46 -8.29 -5.60
CA GLY A 426 -13.24 -7.30 -4.54
C GLY A 426 -14.46 -6.42 -4.25
N VAL A 427 -15.67 -6.92 -4.52
CA VAL A 427 -16.93 -6.19 -4.30
C VAL A 427 -17.82 -6.97 -3.33
N ASP A 428 -17.77 -6.67 -2.04
CA ASP A 428 -18.64 -7.33 -1.05
C ASP A 428 -20.08 -6.78 -1.13
N ILE A 429 -21.00 -7.61 -1.65
CA ILE A 429 -22.42 -7.25 -1.82
C ILE A 429 -23.11 -6.99 -0.47
N ASN A 430 -22.73 -7.70 0.61
CA ASN A 430 -23.33 -7.50 1.93
C ASN A 430 -22.84 -6.20 2.57
N GLU A 431 -21.57 -5.86 2.38
CA GLU A 431 -21.03 -4.57 2.79
C GLU A 431 -21.63 -3.41 1.98
N GLY A 432 -21.80 -3.59 0.67
CA GLY A 432 -22.53 -2.67 -0.20
C GLY A 432 -23.97 -2.46 0.29
N ASN A 433 -24.66 -3.52 0.72
CA ASN A 433 -26.02 -3.43 1.26
C ASN A 433 -26.08 -2.66 2.60
N GLN A 434 -25.14 -2.88 3.52
CA GLN A 434 -25.05 -2.10 4.76
C GLN A 434 -24.74 -0.62 4.49
N PHE A 435 -23.85 -0.34 3.55
CA PHE A 435 -23.57 1.02 3.09
C PHE A 435 -24.84 1.70 2.55
N VAL A 436 -25.60 1.01 1.69
CA VAL A 436 -26.87 1.49 1.16
C VAL A 436 -27.87 1.80 2.28
N GLU A 437 -28.02 0.95 3.29
CA GLU A 437 -28.90 1.23 4.45
C GLU A 437 -28.50 2.52 5.19
N ASN A 438 -27.21 2.76 5.38
CA ASN A 438 -26.71 3.94 6.10
C ASN A 438 -26.94 5.25 5.34
N ILE A 439 -26.91 5.23 4.01
CA ILE A 439 -27.11 6.44 3.17
C ILE A 439 -28.57 6.71 2.81
N LYS A 440 -29.49 5.73 2.97
CA LYS A 440 -30.92 5.89 2.65
C LYS A 440 -31.55 7.12 3.28
N LEU A 441 -31.20 7.44 4.53
CA LEU A 441 -31.75 8.61 5.23
C LEU A 441 -31.38 9.94 4.55
N TYR A 442 -30.17 10.04 3.98
CA TYR A 442 -29.76 11.24 3.24
C TYR A 442 -30.53 11.36 1.93
N ILE A 443 -30.65 10.26 1.19
CA ILE A 443 -31.36 10.21 -0.10
C ILE A 443 -32.86 10.53 0.09
N GLN A 444 -33.49 9.96 1.13
CA GLN A 444 -34.90 10.20 1.46
C GLN A 444 -35.24 11.68 1.61
N ARG A 445 -34.30 12.49 2.12
CA ARG A 445 -34.52 13.94 2.31
C ARG A 445 -34.57 14.73 1.01
N THR A 446 -34.10 14.15 -0.09
CA THR A 446 -34.11 14.79 -1.42
C THR A 446 -35.42 14.56 -2.18
N MET A 447 -36.27 13.62 -1.73
CA MET A 447 -37.42 13.12 -2.49
C MET A 447 -38.48 14.20 -2.74
N LYS A 448 -38.97 14.25 -3.98
CA LYS A 448 -40.03 15.15 -4.45
C LYS A 448 -41.21 14.39 -5.06
N PRO A 449 -42.41 14.99 -5.12
CA PRO A 449 -43.56 14.37 -5.77
C PRO A 449 -43.24 13.89 -7.18
N GLY A 450 -43.55 12.63 -7.49
CA GLY A 450 -43.26 12.02 -8.79
C GLY A 450 -41.90 11.31 -8.88
N MET A 451 -41.11 11.33 -7.80
CA MET A 451 -39.84 10.62 -7.66
C MET A 451 -39.85 9.83 -6.34
N ASN A 452 -40.46 8.65 -6.37
CA ASN A 452 -40.77 7.84 -5.18
C ASN A 452 -39.84 6.63 -5.01
N GLN A 453 -38.89 6.42 -5.92
CA GLN A 453 -38.02 5.24 -5.94
C GLN A 453 -36.63 5.61 -5.39
N ILE A 454 -36.18 4.84 -4.40
CA ILE A 454 -34.84 4.95 -3.80
C ILE A 454 -34.06 3.69 -4.15
N GLY A 455 -32.89 3.86 -4.76
CA GLY A 455 -31.98 2.76 -5.05
C GLY A 455 -32.33 1.98 -6.32
N GLY A 456 -31.31 1.81 -7.17
CA GLY A 456 -31.35 1.12 -8.46
C GLY A 456 -30.41 1.78 -9.48
N PHE A 457 -29.97 1.04 -10.49
CA PHE A 457 -29.15 1.56 -11.61
C PHE A 457 -29.90 2.58 -12.51
N GLY A 458 -31.18 2.79 -12.24
CA GLY A 458 -32.03 3.76 -12.94
C GLY A 458 -33.27 4.08 -12.12
N ALA A 459 -33.94 5.17 -12.48
CA ALA A 459 -35.11 5.67 -11.78
C ALA A 459 -36.20 6.15 -12.75
N VAL A 460 -37.45 6.04 -12.32
CA VAL A 460 -38.61 6.56 -13.05
C VAL A 460 -38.98 7.95 -12.52
N VAL A 461 -39.14 8.92 -13.43
CA VAL A 461 -39.59 10.28 -13.14
C VAL A 461 -41.00 10.48 -13.70
N ASP A 462 -42.00 10.66 -12.83
CA ASP A 462 -43.38 10.96 -13.20
C ASP A 462 -43.55 12.47 -13.39
N LEU A 463 -43.39 12.93 -14.63
CA LEU A 463 -43.39 14.34 -15.00
C LEU A 463 -44.71 15.06 -14.64
N PRO A 464 -45.91 14.48 -14.88
CA PRO A 464 -47.17 15.05 -14.38
C PRO A 464 -47.18 15.33 -12.87
N LYS A 465 -46.71 14.37 -12.06
CA LYS A 465 -46.63 14.57 -10.59
C LYS A 465 -45.57 15.59 -10.18
N CYS A 466 -44.52 15.78 -11.00
CA CYS A 466 -43.53 16.83 -10.83
C CYS A 466 -44.05 18.22 -11.24
N GLY A 467 -45.30 18.34 -11.71
CA GLY A 467 -45.90 19.60 -12.17
C GLY A 467 -45.66 19.92 -13.64
N PHE A 468 -45.28 18.92 -14.46
CA PHE A 468 -45.03 19.08 -15.90
C PHE A 468 -46.04 18.31 -16.73
N SER A 469 -46.71 18.99 -17.64
CA SER A 469 -47.72 18.42 -18.54
C SER A 469 -47.62 19.07 -19.93
N GLY A 470 -48.07 18.36 -20.97
CA GLY A 470 -48.06 18.87 -22.34
C GLY A 470 -46.72 18.65 -23.04
N ASP A 471 -46.29 19.64 -23.82
CA ASP A 471 -45.07 19.58 -24.63
C ASP A 471 -43.82 19.90 -23.77
N ILE A 472 -43.00 18.87 -23.56
CA ILE A 472 -41.87 18.88 -22.62
C ILE A 472 -40.62 18.33 -23.29
N GLN A 473 -39.47 18.88 -22.91
CA GLN A 473 -38.17 18.46 -23.41
C GLN A 473 -37.25 18.11 -22.24
N LEU A 474 -36.46 17.06 -22.43
CA LEU A 474 -35.42 16.65 -21.48
C LEU A 474 -34.09 17.30 -21.83
N VAL A 475 -33.36 17.71 -20.80
CA VAL A 475 -31.98 18.20 -20.89
C VAL A 475 -31.14 17.36 -19.94
N LEU A 476 -30.07 16.78 -20.46
CA LEU A 476 -29.17 15.90 -19.72
C LEU A 476 -27.81 16.59 -19.62
N GLY A 477 -27.19 16.56 -18.44
CA GLY A 477 -25.85 17.10 -18.22
C GLY A 477 -25.03 16.12 -17.39
N ILE A 478 -23.80 15.86 -17.79
CA ILE A 478 -22.88 14.93 -17.12
C ILE A 478 -21.53 15.61 -16.97
N ASP A 479 -20.96 15.53 -15.76
CA ASP A 479 -19.61 16.02 -15.47
C ASP A 479 -19.06 15.35 -14.20
N GLY A 480 -17.79 15.58 -13.88
CA GLY A 480 -17.12 15.08 -12.70
C GLY A 480 -16.44 16.17 -11.87
N VAL A 481 -15.82 15.74 -10.77
CA VAL A 481 -15.06 16.64 -9.88
C VAL A 481 -13.62 16.83 -10.38
N GLY A 482 -13.06 15.83 -11.05
CA GLY A 482 -11.68 15.86 -11.54
C GLY A 482 -10.65 15.87 -10.41
N THR A 483 -9.47 16.42 -10.67
CA THR A 483 -8.30 16.28 -9.76
C THR A 483 -8.38 17.09 -8.47
N LYS A 484 -9.49 17.78 -8.19
CA LYS A 484 -9.78 18.40 -6.88
C LYS A 484 -9.88 17.37 -5.76
N ILE A 485 -10.32 16.14 -6.09
CA ILE A 485 -10.43 15.01 -5.14
C ILE A 485 -9.08 14.65 -4.47
N GLU A 486 -7.97 14.90 -5.15
CA GLU A 486 -6.63 14.65 -4.63
C GLU A 486 -6.23 15.63 -3.52
N ILE A 487 -6.78 16.86 -3.54
CA ILE A 487 -6.60 17.80 -2.44
C ILE A 487 -7.46 17.36 -1.26
N ALA A 488 -8.70 16.93 -1.51
CA ALA A 488 -9.58 16.41 -0.48
C ALA A 488 -8.97 15.21 0.26
N ASP A 489 -8.32 14.29 -0.46
CA ASP A 489 -7.58 13.18 0.15
C ASP A 489 -6.37 13.63 0.98
N GLN A 490 -5.62 14.64 0.52
CA GLN A 490 -4.45 15.13 1.24
C GLN A 490 -4.80 15.80 2.57
N VAL A 491 -5.94 16.50 2.64
CA VAL A 491 -6.39 17.18 3.88
C VAL A 491 -7.50 16.43 4.61
N ASN A 492 -7.88 15.24 4.13
CA ASN A 492 -8.93 14.39 4.68
C ASN A 492 -10.28 15.14 4.90
N ASN A 493 -10.72 15.90 3.89
CA ASN A 493 -11.97 16.68 3.96
C ASN A 493 -12.82 16.52 2.69
N TYR A 494 -13.95 15.83 2.83
CA TYR A 494 -14.84 15.47 1.72
C TYR A 494 -16.17 16.25 1.71
N ARG A 495 -16.36 17.17 2.67
CA ARG A 495 -17.64 17.80 2.99
C ARG A 495 -18.33 18.49 1.81
N TYR A 496 -17.56 19.04 0.87
CA TYR A 496 -18.06 19.84 -0.24
C TYR A 496 -17.86 19.20 -1.63
N ILE A 497 -17.34 17.97 -1.69
CA ILE A 497 -17.14 17.26 -2.96
C ILE A 497 -18.47 16.93 -3.66
N GLY A 498 -19.54 16.67 -2.91
CA GLY A 498 -20.86 16.47 -3.48
C GLY A 498 -21.46 17.75 -4.09
N TYR A 499 -21.20 18.91 -3.48
CA TYR A 499 -21.55 20.21 -4.06
C TYR A 499 -20.82 20.45 -5.38
N ASP A 500 -19.56 20.03 -5.47
CA ASP A 500 -18.79 20.11 -6.70
C ASP A 500 -19.43 19.29 -7.83
N VAL A 501 -19.69 17.99 -7.64
CA VAL A 501 -20.25 17.16 -8.72
C VAL A 501 -21.67 17.60 -9.11
N VAL A 502 -22.52 17.96 -8.14
CA VAL A 502 -23.89 18.42 -8.41
C VAL A 502 -23.85 19.76 -9.12
N GLY A 503 -23.09 20.73 -8.60
CA GLY A 503 -22.95 22.07 -9.17
C GLY A 503 -22.47 22.06 -10.62
N MET A 504 -21.49 21.20 -10.92
CA MET A 504 -20.96 21.03 -12.28
C MET A 504 -22.06 20.62 -13.27
N CYS A 505 -22.95 19.70 -12.91
CA CYS A 505 -23.98 19.21 -13.82
C CYS A 505 -25.23 20.10 -13.86
N VAL A 506 -25.73 20.53 -12.70
CA VAL A 506 -27.02 21.25 -12.62
C VAL A 506 -26.94 22.66 -13.21
N ASN A 507 -25.77 23.30 -13.11
CA ASN A 507 -25.56 24.61 -13.72
C ASN A 507 -25.48 24.51 -15.26
N ASP A 508 -24.98 23.41 -15.81
CA ASP A 508 -24.88 23.20 -17.27
C ASP A 508 -26.25 22.95 -17.90
N VAL A 509 -27.10 22.13 -17.27
CA VAL A 509 -28.49 21.95 -17.75
C VAL A 509 -29.33 23.22 -17.57
N LEU A 510 -29.04 24.02 -16.53
CA LEU A 510 -29.67 25.33 -16.32
C LEU A 510 -29.37 26.31 -17.47
N CYS A 511 -28.18 26.23 -18.07
CA CYS A 511 -27.79 27.04 -19.22
C CYS A 511 -28.64 26.76 -20.48
N HIS A 512 -29.46 25.70 -20.49
CA HIS A 512 -30.41 25.38 -21.56
C HIS A 512 -31.85 25.82 -21.22
N GLY A 513 -32.04 26.58 -20.14
CA GLY A 513 -33.37 27.00 -19.67
C GLY A 513 -34.18 25.85 -19.07
N ALA A 514 -33.53 24.86 -18.48
CA ALA A 514 -34.16 23.69 -17.87
C ALA A 514 -34.07 23.70 -16.34
N VAL A 515 -35.04 23.06 -15.69
CA VAL A 515 -35.10 22.85 -14.24
C VAL A 515 -34.54 21.45 -13.94
N PRO A 516 -33.49 21.32 -13.12
CA PRO A 516 -33.04 20.02 -12.62
C PRO A 516 -34.15 19.32 -11.84
N LEU A 517 -34.43 18.05 -12.15
CA LEU A 517 -35.42 17.23 -11.44
C LEU A 517 -34.77 16.07 -10.71
N ALA A 518 -33.89 15.34 -11.38
CA ALA A 518 -33.24 14.16 -10.86
C ALA A 518 -31.73 14.26 -11.04
N PHE A 519 -30.99 13.63 -10.14
CA PHE A 519 -29.54 13.52 -10.18
C PHE A 519 -29.15 12.06 -9.96
N LEU A 520 -28.17 11.59 -10.74
CA LEU A 520 -27.51 10.32 -10.54
C LEU A 520 -26.02 10.52 -10.29
N ASP A 521 -25.45 9.80 -9.33
CA ASP A 521 -24.01 9.81 -9.06
C ASP A 521 -23.32 8.53 -9.55
N TYR A 522 -22.05 8.65 -9.91
CA TYR A 522 -21.16 7.54 -10.24
C TYR A 522 -19.88 7.70 -9.43
N TYR A 523 -19.81 7.00 -8.30
CA TYR A 523 -18.66 6.94 -7.43
C TYR A 523 -17.89 5.66 -7.72
N VAL A 524 -16.62 5.77 -8.09
CA VAL A 524 -15.77 4.62 -8.38
C VAL A 524 -14.52 4.66 -7.52
N CYS A 525 -14.06 3.52 -7.02
CA CYS A 525 -12.87 3.45 -6.18
C CYS A 525 -12.10 2.14 -6.37
N GLY A 526 -10.79 2.15 -6.12
CA GLY A 526 -10.00 0.90 -6.11
C GLY A 526 -10.24 0.08 -4.85
N HIS A 527 -10.59 0.73 -3.75
CA HIS A 527 -11.12 0.10 -2.54
C HIS A 527 -12.15 0.99 -1.87
N LEU A 528 -13.30 0.45 -1.45
CA LEU A 528 -14.35 1.25 -0.81
C LEU A 528 -13.93 1.69 0.60
N ARG A 529 -13.84 3.01 0.83
CA ARG A 529 -13.61 3.61 2.16
C ARG A 529 -14.93 4.18 2.68
N ARG A 530 -15.58 3.48 3.62
CA ARG A 530 -16.97 3.76 4.03
C ARG A 530 -17.19 5.18 4.55
N GLU A 531 -16.33 5.67 5.44
CA GLU A 531 -16.47 7.02 6.02
C GLU A 531 -16.37 8.10 4.94
N GLN A 532 -15.46 7.92 3.99
CA GLN A 532 -15.32 8.81 2.84
C GLN A 532 -16.56 8.77 1.94
N ALA A 533 -16.98 7.57 1.51
CA ALA A 533 -18.13 7.41 0.63
C ALA A 533 -19.41 7.97 1.27
N GLN A 534 -19.60 7.75 2.58
CA GLN A 534 -20.73 8.29 3.33
C GLN A 534 -20.71 9.83 3.38
N ALA A 535 -19.54 10.45 3.63
CA ALA A 535 -19.40 11.90 3.62
C ALA A 535 -19.70 12.51 2.23
N ILE A 536 -19.29 11.83 1.16
CA ILE A 536 -19.56 12.25 -0.22
C ILE A 536 -21.05 12.16 -0.54
N VAL A 537 -21.71 11.04 -0.27
CA VAL A 537 -23.16 10.88 -0.54
C VAL A 537 -23.99 11.85 0.28
N GLN A 538 -23.60 12.12 1.53
CA GLN A 538 -24.22 13.17 2.34
C GLN A 538 -24.09 14.54 1.64
N SER A 539 -22.88 14.88 1.18
CA SER A 539 -22.60 16.13 0.45
C SER A 539 -23.43 16.24 -0.84
N ILE A 540 -23.58 15.16 -1.61
CA ILE A 540 -24.40 15.12 -2.84
C ILE A 540 -25.86 15.37 -2.50
N SER A 541 -26.37 14.72 -1.44
CA SER A 541 -27.76 14.87 -1.00
C SER A 541 -28.07 16.31 -0.58
N GLU A 542 -27.17 16.94 0.18
CA GLU A 542 -27.28 18.35 0.59
C GLU A 542 -27.27 19.29 -0.63
N ALA A 543 -26.40 19.04 -1.60
CA ALA A 543 -26.33 19.81 -2.83
C ALA A 543 -27.57 19.63 -3.74
N CYS A 544 -28.13 18.41 -3.82
CA CYS A 544 -29.38 18.15 -4.56
C CYS A 544 -30.56 18.93 -3.96
N ILE A 545 -30.64 19.02 -2.63
CA ILE A 545 -31.65 19.81 -1.93
C ILE A 545 -31.53 21.30 -2.32
N GLU A 546 -30.31 21.84 -2.34
CA GLU A 546 -30.06 23.23 -2.74
C GLU A 546 -30.38 23.49 -4.22
N ALA A 547 -29.99 22.58 -5.11
CA ALA A 547 -30.32 22.64 -6.53
C ALA A 547 -31.81 22.43 -6.81
N GLY A 548 -32.55 21.88 -5.85
CA GLY A 548 -33.95 21.56 -6.01
C GLY A 548 -34.21 20.34 -6.88
N CYS A 549 -33.31 19.35 -6.89
CA CYS A 549 -33.52 18.05 -7.53
C CYS A 549 -33.50 16.90 -6.50
N THR A 550 -33.96 15.73 -6.93
CA THR A 550 -33.94 14.49 -6.15
C THR A 550 -32.68 13.69 -6.51
N LEU A 551 -31.97 13.16 -5.51
CA LEU A 551 -30.96 12.13 -5.74
C LEU A 551 -31.70 10.80 -5.95
N VAL A 552 -31.84 10.37 -7.21
CA VAL A 552 -32.74 9.25 -7.54
C VAL A 552 -32.05 7.90 -7.59
N GLY A 553 -30.72 7.88 -7.59
CA GLY A 553 -29.92 6.67 -7.67
C GLY A 553 -28.53 6.97 -8.18
N GLY A 554 -27.75 5.94 -8.41
CA GLY A 554 -26.35 6.07 -8.79
C GLY A 554 -25.65 4.73 -8.68
N GLU A 555 -24.36 4.72 -8.97
CA GLU A 555 -23.51 3.54 -8.85
C GLU A 555 -22.32 3.86 -7.95
N THR A 556 -22.12 2.99 -6.95
CA THR A 556 -20.90 2.94 -6.15
C THR A 556 -20.15 1.68 -6.59
N ALA A 557 -19.12 1.84 -7.41
CA ALA A 557 -18.37 0.74 -7.98
C ALA A 557 -16.99 0.63 -7.31
N GLU A 558 -16.66 -0.58 -6.83
CA GLU A 558 -15.30 -0.93 -6.43
C GLU A 558 -14.66 -1.68 -7.60
N MET A 559 -13.60 -1.10 -8.18
CA MET A 559 -12.94 -1.55 -9.40
C MET A 559 -11.43 -1.76 -9.18
N PRO A 560 -11.03 -2.71 -8.33
CA PRO A 560 -9.62 -3.01 -8.08
C PRO A 560 -8.93 -3.44 -9.38
N GLY A 561 -7.72 -2.90 -9.60
CA GLY A 561 -6.94 -3.15 -10.83
C GLY A 561 -7.16 -2.12 -11.94
N VAL A 562 -8.32 -1.44 -11.98
CA VAL A 562 -8.50 -0.21 -12.78
C VAL A 562 -8.02 1.00 -11.99
N TYR A 563 -8.43 1.08 -10.72
CA TYR A 563 -7.97 2.06 -9.76
C TYR A 563 -7.07 1.39 -8.71
N GLY A 564 -6.02 2.09 -8.27
CA GLY A 564 -5.24 1.65 -7.12
C GLY A 564 -6.04 1.76 -5.82
N ASN A 565 -5.65 1.05 -4.75
CA ASN A 565 -6.41 0.94 -3.50
C ASN A 565 -6.79 2.27 -2.80
N LYS A 566 -6.13 3.38 -3.13
CA LYS A 566 -6.41 4.71 -2.58
C LYS A 566 -7.05 5.65 -3.59
N GLN A 567 -7.11 5.26 -4.85
CA GLN A 567 -7.65 6.06 -5.95
C GLN A 567 -9.16 5.87 -6.04
N TRP A 568 -9.83 6.95 -6.37
CA TRP A 568 -11.27 7.01 -6.58
C TRP A 568 -11.57 8.16 -7.54
N ASP A 569 -12.76 8.14 -8.12
CA ASP A 569 -13.28 9.21 -8.97
C ASP A 569 -14.78 9.38 -8.72
N LEU A 570 -15.30 10.55 -9.08
CA LEU A 570 -16.70 10.90 -8.89
C LEU A 570 -17.22 11.70 -10.09
N ALA A 571 -18.24 11.13 -10.74
CA ALA A 571 -19.03 11.77 -11.78
C ALA A 571 -20.50 11.82 -11.39
N GLY A 572 -21.28 12.65 -12.08
CA GLY A 572 -22.71 12.75 -11.87
C GLY A 572 -23.45 13.15 -13.12
N CYS A 573 -24.75 12.90 -13.14
CA CYS A 573 -25.65 13.17 -14.25
C CYS A 573 -26.91 13.87 -13.74
N ALA A 574 -27.14 15.10 -14.20
CA ALA A 574 -28.36 15.84 -13.97
C ALA A 574 -29.37 15.57 -15.09
N VAL A 575 -30.58 15.16 -14.70
CA VAL A 575 -31.76 15.08 -15.57
C VAL A 575 -32.64 16.27 -15.27
N ALA A 576 -32.79 17.14 -16.26
CA ALA A 576 -33.58 18.35 -16.19
C ALA A 576 -34.70 18.34 -17.24
N VAL A 577 -35.72 19.16 -16.99
CA VAL A 577 -36.87 19.31 -17.88
C VAL A 577 -37.13 20.79 -18.16
N ARG A 578 -37.64 21.07 -19.36
CA ARG A 578 -38.20 22.36 -19.74
C ARG A 578 -39.50 22.18 -20.48
N GLN A 579 -40.38 23.19 -20.42
CA GLN A 579 -41.51 23.27 -21.33
C GLN A 579 -41.05 23.83 -22.67
N SER A 580 -41.61 23.32 -23.77
CA SER A 580 -41.23 23.75 -25.13
C SER A 580 -41.53 25.23 -25.40
N ASN A 581 -42.44 25.85 -24.63
CA ASN A 581 -42.76 27.28 -24.69
C ASN A 581 -41.79 28.17 -23.90
N TRP A 582 -40.88 27.61 -23.10
CA TRP A 582 -39.85 28.40 -22.43
C TRP A 582 -38.79 28.84 -23.46
N PRO A 583 -37.93 29.82 -23.13
CA PRO A 583 -36.79 30.21 -23.95
C PRO A 583 -35.73 29.09 -24.01
N LEU A 584 -35.26 28.71 -25.22
CA LEU A 584 -34.15 27.75 -25.39
C LEU A 584 -32.86 28.55 -25.59
N LEU A 585 -31.94 28.43 -24.65
CA LEU A 585 -30.72 29.22 -24.68
C LEU A 585 -29.59 28.52 -25.46
N PRO A 586 -28.69 29.31 -26.08
CA PRO A 586 -28.79 30.77 -26.25
C PRO A 586 -29.93 31.15 -27.22
N LEU A 587 -30.60 32.27 -26.96
CA LEU A 587 -31.58 32.89 -27.86
C LEU A 587 -30.84 33.56 -29.02
N SER A 588 -30.17 32.74 -29.82
CA SER A 588 -29.17 33.10 -30.83
C SER A 588 -29.62 34.21 -31.79
N ASN A 589 -30.91 34.24 -32.15
CA ASN A 589 -31.48 35.24 -33.06
C ASN A 589 -31.79 36.59 -32.40
N SER A 590 -31.71 36.67 -31.07
CA SER A 590 -31.99 37.89 -30.29
C SER A 590 -30.73 38.53 -29.69
N ILE A 591 -29.59 37.84 -29.74
CA ILE A 591 -28.31 38.35 -29.22
C ILE A 591 -27.73 39.30 -30.26
N GLU A 592 -27.56 40.56 -29.88
CA GLU A 592 -27.14 41.62 -30.78
C GLU A 592 -26.09 42.54 -30.13
N PRO A 593 -25.27 43.24 -30.94
CA PRO A 593 -24.33 44.21 -30.41
C PRO A 593 -25.00 45.23 -29.49
N GLY A 594 -24.44 45.41 -28.30
CA GLY A 594 -24.98 46.29 -27.26
C GLY A 594 -25.64 45.56 -26.09
N ASP A 595 -25.99 44.28 -26.24
CA ASP A 595 -26.40 43.45 -25.09
C ASP A 595 -25.31 43.40 -24.02
N MET A 596 -25.73 43.36 -22.75
CA MET A 596 -24.82 43.42 -21.61
C MET A 596 -24.37 42.01 -21.20
N VAL A 597 -23.09 41.87 -20.86
CA VAL A 597 -22.52 40.65 -20.29
C VAL A 597 -22.46 40.82 -18.77
N ILE A 598 -23.24 40.02 -18.05
CA ILE A 598 -23.30 40.02 -16.58
C ILE A 598 -22.60 38.77 -16.04
N GLY A 599 -21.63 38.94 -15.15
CA GLY A 599 -20.99 37.86 -14.41
C GLY A 599 -21.57 37.71 -13.00
N LEU A 600 -21.84 36.48 -12.58
CA LEU A 600 -22.16 36.13 -11.20
C LEU A 600 -20.94 35.61 -10.46
N THR A 601 -20.79 36.00 -9.19
CA THR A 601 -19.67 35.58 -8.36
C THR A 601 -19.72 34.10 -8.02
N SER A 602 -18.55 33.48 -7.91
CA SER A 602 -18.33 32.11 -7.44
C SER A 602 -17.89 32.10 -5.97
N ASN A 603 -17.95 30.94 -5.31
CA ASN A 603 -17.43 30.77 -3.95
C ASN A 603 -15.90 30.64 -3.90
N GLY A 604 -15.26 30.36 -5.03
CA GLY A 604 -13.84 30.00 -5.16
C GLY A 604 -13.54 29.41 -6.53
N LEU A 605 -12.56 28.51 -6.60
CA LEU A 605 -12.31 27.75 -7.81
C LEU A 605 -13.39 26.67 -7.97
N HIS A 606 -14.02 26.64 -9.14
CA HIS A 606 -14.85 25.50 -9.55
C HIS A 606 -13.96 24.29 -9.85
N SER A 607 -14.52 23.08 -9.88
CA SER A 607 -13.81 21.78 -9.88
C SER A 607 -12.71 21.61 -10.94
N ASN A 608 -12.79 22.32 -12.06
CA ASN A 608 -11.80 22.26 -13.13
C ASN A 608 -10.55 23.15 -12.89
N GLY A 609 -9.41 22.74 -13.47
CA GLY A 609 -8.13 23.47 -13.36
C GLY A 609 -7.24 23.05 -12.16
N PHE A 610 -7.71 22.12 -11.33
CA PHE A 610 -6.98 21.68 -10.13
C PHE A 610 -5.66 20.94 -10.42
N SER A 611 -5.49 20.37 -11.62
CA SER A 611 -4.20 19.82 -12.05
C SER A 611 -3.11 20.90 -12.11
N LEU A 612 -3.46 22.10 -12.59
CA LEU A 612 -2.55 23.24 -12.60
C LEU A 612 -2.32 23.78 -11.20
N VAL A 613 -3.36 23.85 -10.35
CA VAL A 613 -3.23 24.22 -8.93
C VAL A 613 -2.23 23.29 -8.23
N ARG A 614 -2.42 21.97 -8.31
CA ARG A 614 -1.51 20.98 -7.72
C ARG A 614 -0.08 21.12 -8.26
N LYS A 615 0.08 21.46 -9.54
CA LYS A 615 1.40 21.73 -10.12
C LYS A 615 2.05 22.98 -9.52
N VAL A 616 1.30 24.05 -9.29
CA VAL A 616 1.81 25.27 -8.63
C VAL A 616 2.21 24.95 -7.19
N PHE A 617 1.38 24.25 -6.41
CA PHE A 617 1.69 23.89 -5.03
C PHE A 617 2.91 22.97 -4.91
N SER A 618 2.95 21.89 -5.68
CA SER A 618 4.09 20.94 -5.68
C SER A 618 5.40 21.60 -6.13
N SER A 619 5.36 22.44 -7.18
CA SER A 619 6.54 23.18 -7.66
C SER A 619 7.06 24.19 -6.63
N ASN A 620 6.18 24.63 -5.72
CA ASN A 620 6.52 25.56 -4.66
C ASN A 620 6.71 24.92 -3.28
N ARG A 621 6.51 23.60 -3.15
CA ARG A 621 6.56 22.84 -1.88
C ARG A 621 5.69 23.46 -0.78
N ILE A 622 4.49 23.86 -1.16
CA ILE A 622 3.52 24.42 -0.21
C ILE A 622 2.56 23.30 0.15
N ASP A 623 2.44 23.04 1.44
CA ASP A 623 1.48 22.07 1.97
C ASP A 623 0.09 22.70 2.02
N PHE A 624 -0.95 21.93 1.67
CA PHE A 624 -2.33 22.42 1.69
C PHE A 624 -2.82 22.78 3.11
N SER A 625 -2.21 22.23 4.16
CA SER A 625 -2.48 22.61 5.55
C SER A 625 -1.92 23.98 5.94
N THR A 626 -1.13 24.63 5.08
CA THR A 626 -0.59 25.96 5.35
C THR A 626 -1.70 27.01 5.35
N VAL A 627 -1.69 27.91 6.34
CA VAL A 627 -2.64 29.03 6.44
C VAL A 627 -2.40 30.03 5.30
N THR A 628 -3.48 30.49 4.67
CA THR A 628 -3.41 31.46 3.58
C THR A 628 -2.88 32.82 4.06
N PRO A 629 -2.13 33.58 3.25
CA PRO A 629 -1.65 34.91 3.64
C PRO A 629 -2.73 35.98 3.89
N TRP A 630 -3.95 35.76 3.43
CA TRP A 630 -5.05 36.75 3.46
C TRP A 630 -6.21 36.37 4.39
N SER A 631 -6.21 35.17 4.96
CA SER A 631 -7.29 34.70 5.84
C SER A 631 -6.78 33.68 6.86
N ASN A 632 -7.60 33.38 7.86
CA ASN A 632 -7.29 32.34 8.87
C ASN A 632 -7.57 30.91 8.39
N LYS A 633 -7.99 30.71 7.14
CA LYS A 633 -8.18 29.39 6.55
C LYS A 633 -6.85 28.83 6.02
N THR A 634 -6.75 27.51 5.98
CA THR A 634 -5.72 26.79 5.23
C THR A 634 -5.96 26.88 3.72
N PHE A 635 -4.92 26.64 2.91
CA PHE A 635 -5.08 26.53 1.46
C PHE A 635 -6.03 25.39 1.08
N GLY A 636 -6.01 24.28 1.82
CA GLY A 636 -6.94 23.17 1.63
C GLY A 636 -8.39 23.60 1.82
N GLU A 637 -8.70 24.31 2.90
CA GLU A 637 -10.05 24.84 3.15
C GLU A 637 -10.48 25.86 2.08
N GLU A 638 -9.60 26.74 1.64
CA GLU A 638 -9.91 27.73 0.61
C GLU A 638 -10.17 27.07 -0.75
N LEU A 639 -9.31 26.12 -1.14
CA LEU A 639 -9.40 25.39 -2.41
C LEU A 639 -10.57 24.40 -2.44
N LEU A 640 -10.99 23.85 -1.30
CA LEU A 640 -12.15 22.97 -1.18
C LEU A 640 -13.47 23.74 -0.99
N SER A 641 -13.48 25.06 -1.21
CA SER A 641 -14.73 25.82 -1.32
C SER A 641 -15.63 25.20 -2.42
N PRO A 642 -16.94 25.02 -2.17
CA PRO A 642 -17.83 24.31 -3.10
C PRO A 642 -18.08 25.11 -4.39
N THR A 643 -18.17 24.42 -5.52
CA THR A 643 -18.77 24.96 -6.75
C THR A 643 -20.17 25.50 -6.45
N LYS A 644 -20.44 26.75 -6.84
CA LYS A 644 -21.69 27.44 -6.47
C LYS A 644 -22.85 26.95 -7.33
N ILE A 645 -24.01 26.71 -6.72
CA ILE A 645 -25.24 26.30 -7.42
C ILE A 645 -26.10 27.55 -7.68
N TYR A 646 -26.48 27.78 -8.95
CA TYR A 646 -27.20 29.00 -9.38
C TYR A 646 -28.69 28.79 -9.72
N VAL A 647 -29.21 27.58 -9.50
CA VAL A 647 -30.54 27.18 -9.98
C VAL A 647 -31.64 28.09 -9.42
N ARG A 648 -31.67 28.30 -8.09
CA ARG A 648 -32.73 29.06 -7.43
C ARG A 648 -32.76 30.53 -7.87
N GLN A 649 -31.59 31.11 -8.11
CA GLN A 649 -31.40 32.51 -8.44
C GLN A 649 -31.78 32.80 -9.89
N LEU A 650 -31.52 31.86 -10.81
CA LEU A 650 -31.68 32.08 -12.24
C LEU A 650 -32.97 31.55 -12.83
N ILE A 651 -33.55 30.48 -12.27
CA ILE A 651 -34.60 29.75 -12.96
C ILE A 651 -35.85 30.58 -13.29
N GLY A 652 -36.21 31.55 -12.43
CA GLY A 652 -37.31 32.48 -12.69
C GLY A 652 -37.01 33.41 -13.87
N LEU A 653 -35.81 34.01 -13.88
CA LEU A 653 -35.34 34.91 -14.94
C LEU A 653 -35.25 34.21 -16.30
N LEU A 654 -34.81 32.95 -16.30
CA LEU A 654 -34.72 32.11 -17.49
C LEU A 654 -36.10 31.80 -18.07
N LYS A 655 -37.07 31.42 -17.23
CA LYS A 655 -38.45 31.14 -17.66
C LYS A 655 -39.17 32.36 -18.20
N GLU A 656 -38.89 33.53 -17.64
CA GLU A 656 -39.47 34.81 -18.07
C GLU A 656 -38.84 35.37 -19.36
N GLY A 657 -37.77 34.76 -19.88
CA GLY A 657 -37.10 35.23 -21.11
C GLY A 657 -36.29 36.51 -20.92
N LYS A 658 -35.94 36.86 -19.68
CA LYS A 658 -35.12 38.04 -19.37
C LYS A 658 -33.63 37.85 -19.68
N ILE A 659 -33.19 36.60 -19.82
CA ILE A 659 -31.81 36.21 -20.14
C ILE A 659 -31.77 35.68 -21.57
N LYS A 660 -30.91 36.26 -22.41
CA LYS A 660 -30.71 35.88 -23.81
C LYS A 660 -29.68 34.76 -23.99
N GLY A 661 -28.73 34.62 -23.07
CA GLY A 661 -27.70 33.58 -23.10
C GLY A 661 -27.15 33.32 -21.69
N CYS A 662 -26.73 32.10 -21.42
CA CYS A 662 -26.22 31.67 -20.12
C CYS A 662 -25.06 30.69 -20.32
N ALA A 663 -23.93 30.91 -19.63
CA ALA A 663 -22.80 29.99 -19.65
C ALA A 663 -22.20 29.81 -18.26
N HIS A 664 -22.14 28.56 -17.83
CA HIS A 664 -21.46 28.15 -16.62
C HIS A 664 -19.94 28.16 -16.86
N ILE A 665 -19.20 28.79 -15.94
CA ILE A 665 -17.76 29.01 -16.09
C ILE A 665 -17.00 27.98 -15.27
N THR A 666 -16.35 27.05 -15.96
CA THR A 666 -15.64 25.92 -15.38
C THR A 666 -14.26 25.72 -16.03
N GLY A 667 -13.99 24.55 -16.62
CA GLY A 667 -12.77 24.28 -17.38
C GLY A 667 -12.83 25.01 -18.72
N GLY A 668 -11.74 25.62 -19.16
CA GLY A 668 -11.77 26.58 -20.26
C GLY A 668 -12.08 28.02 -19.81
N GLY A 669 -12.32 28.23 -18.50
CA GLY A 669 -12.40 29.54 -17.88
C GLY A 669 -13.42 30.48 -18.53
N ILE A 670 -13.21 31.78 -18.42
CA ILE A 670 -14.07 32.79 -19.05
C ILE A 670 -13.93 32.75 -20.57
N ILE A 671 -12.74 32.49 -21.09
CA ILE A 671 -12.46 32.62 -22.54
C ILE A 671 -13.19 31.53 -23.33
N GLU A 672 -13.08 30.26 -22.96
CA GLU A 672 -13.65 29.18 -23.77
C GLU A 672 -15.13 28.95 -23.45
N ASN A 673 -15.54 29.10 -22.19
CA ASN A 673 -16.94 28.84 -21.82
C ASN A 673 -17.89 29.95 -22.26
N SER A 674 -17.44 31.19 -22.33
CA SER A 674 -18.29 32.30 -22.80
C SER A 674 -18.64 32.18 -24.28
N VAL A 675 -17.92 31.37 -25.07
CA VAL A 675 -18.29 31.12 -26.46
C VAL A 675 -19.66 30.41 -26.55
N ARG A 676 -20.07 29.66 -25.51
CA ARG A 676 -21.33 28.91 -25.46
C ARG A 676 -22.58 29.80 -25.53
N VAL A 677 -22.48 31.09 -25.22
CA VAL A 677 -23.60 32.03 -25.36
C VAL A 677 -23.68 32.70 -26.74
N LEU A 678 -22.65 32.55 -27.58
CA LEU A 678 -22.61 33.18 -28.89
C LEU A 678 -23.50 32.45 -29.90
N ASN A 679 -23.99 33.19 -30.88
CA ASN A 679 -24.98 32.67 -31.84
C ASN A 679 -24.36 31.79 -32.94
N SER A 680 -25.19 30.91 -33.52
CA SER A 680 -24.84 30.07 -34.67
C SER A 680 -24.55 30.86 -35.96
N ASN A 681 -25.02 32.11 -36.05
CA ASN A 681 -24.87 32.95 -37.23
C ASN A 681 -23.47 33.56 -37.33
N GLY A 682 -22.67 33.50 -36.25
CA GLY A 682 -21.25 33.89 -36.23
C GLY A 682 -21.01 35.40 -36.39
N GLN A 683 -22.00 36.25 -36.12
CA GLN A 683 -21.94 37.70 -36.39
C GLN A 683 -21.52 38.55 -35.20
N VAL A 684 -21.52 37.98 -33.99
CA VAL A 684 -21.23 38.70 -32.73
C VAL A 684 -20.08 38.05 -31.98
N ALA A 685 -19.40 38.86 -31.16
CA ALA A 685 -18.35 38.46 -30.22
C ALA A 685 -18.64 39.09 -28.86
N LEU A 686 -17.99 38.63 -27.79
CA LEU A 686 -18.07 39.28 -26.47
C LEU A 686 -16.83 40.14 -26.22
N GLU A 687 -17.03 41.36 -25.73
CA GLU A 687 -15.98 42.14 -25.09
C GLU A 687 -16.11 41.96 -23.58
N VAL A 688 -15.05 41.46 -22.93
CA VAL A 688 -15.00 41.27 -21.47
C VAL A 688 -13.89 42.14 -20.89
N ASP A 689 -14.24 43.04 -19.98
CA ASP A 689 -13.28 43.86 -19.25
C ASP A 689 -12.78 43.11 -18.02
N ALA A 690 -11.56 42.59 -18.09
CA ALA A 690 -10.97 41.81 -16.99
C ALA A 690 -10.73 42.64 -15.71
N SER A 691 -10.89 43.95 -15.72
CA SER A 691 -10.78 44.81 -14.53
C SER A 691 -12.12 45.15 -13.87
N SER A 692 -13.24 44.72 -14.45
CA SER A 692 -14.60 45.09 -14.01
C SER A 692 -15.12 44.34 -12.78
N TRP A 693 -14.38 43.33 -12.29
CA TRP A 693 -14.69 42.64 -11.03
C TRP A 693 -13.41 42.31 -10.25
N ASP A 694 -13.56 42.27 -8.93
CA ASP A 694 -12.51 41.87 -8.01
C ASP A 694 -12.35 40.34 -8.01
N LYS A 695 -11.12 39.88 -8.23
CA LYS A 695 -10.81 38.45 -8.19
C LYS A 695 -10.49 38.05 -6.75
N PRO A 696 -11.01 36.90 -6.28
CA PRO A 696 -10.62 36.38 -4.97
C PRO A 696 -9.10 36.24 -4.82
N ALA A 697 -8.60 36.43 -3.60
CA ALA A 697 -7.16 36.49 -3.31
C ALA A 697 -6.38 35.24 -3.77
N ILE A 698 -7.03 34.07 -3.76
CA ILE A 698 -6.44 32.82 -4.26
C ILE A 698 -6.01 32.91 -5.74
N PHE A 699 -6.75 33.63 -6.60
CA PHE A 699 -6.38 33.79 -8.01
C PHE A 699 -5.20 34.73 -8.19
N HIS A 700 -5.13 35.82 -7.41
CA HIS A 700 -3.96 36.70 -7.38
C HIS A 700 -2.71 35.94 -6.92
N TRP A 701 -2.86 35.10 -5.90
CA TRP A 701 -1.78 34.27 -5.39
C TRP A 701 -1.33 33.21 -6.39
N LEU A 702 -2.26 32.50 -7.05
CA LEU A 702 -1.93 31.52 -8.09
C LEU A 702 -1.18 32.17 -9.26
N ALA A 703 -1.62 33.36 -9.70
CA ALA A 703 -0.94 34.16 -10.73
C ALA A 703 0.45 34.66 -10.29
N SER A 704 0.70 34.75 -8.98
CA SER A 704 1.98 35.19 -8.40
C SER A 704 2.97 34.04 -8.22
N MET A 705 2.49 32.90 -7.73
CA MET A 705 3.30 31.74 -7.34
C MET A 705 3.59 30.80 -8.51
N GLY A 706 2.74 30.77 -9.53
CA GLY A 706 2.98 30.04 -10.76
C GLY A 706 3.53 30.95 -11.86
N PRO A 707 4.30 30.44 -12.83
CA PRO A 707 4.55 31.16 -14.09
C PRO A 707 3.30 31.10 -15.00
N ILE A 708 2.12 31.39 -14.45
CA ILE A 708 0.86 31.38 -15.21
C ILE A 708 0.67 32.77 -15.80
N GLU A 709 0.56 32.84 -17.13
CA GLU A 709 0.26 34.09 -17.83
C GLU A 709 -1.18 34.52 -17.54
N ASN A 710 -1.45 35.83 -17.58
CA ASN A 710 -2.78 36.35 -17.23
C ASN A 710 -3.88 35.79 -18.16
N GLU A 711 -3.54 35.54 -19.42
CA GLU A 711 -4.44 34.91 -20.39
C GLU A 711 -4.76 33.47 -19.99
N GLU A 712 -3.73 32.69 -19.64
CA GLU A 712 -3.89 31.32 -19.16
C GLU A 712 -4.72 31.24 -17.88
N MET A 713 -4.63 32.25 -16.99
CA MET A 713 -5.51 32.34 -15.81
C MET A 713 -6.99 32.43 -16.20
N LEU A 714 -7.34 33.31 -17.15
CA LEU A 714 -8.73 33.46 -17.61
C LEU A 714 -9.20 32.32 -18.52
N LYS A 715 -8.28 31.60 -19.15
CA LYS A 715 -8.54 30.42 -19.96
C LYS A 715 -8.69 29.16 -19.11
N THR A 716 -8.04 29.08 -17.96
CA THR A 716 -8.08 27.87 -17.12
C THR A 716 -9.14 27.97 -16.05
N PHE A 717 -9.23 29.13 -15.40
CA PHE A 717 -10.02 29.30 -14.19
C PHE A 717 -11.19 30.26 -14.40
N ASN A 718 -12.19 30.09 -13.55
CA ASN A 718 -13.35 30.97 -13.46
C ASN A 718 -13.01 32.38 -12.92
N CYS A 719 -11.84 32.53 -12.27
CA CYS A 719 -11.31 33.80 -11.78
C CYS A 719 -12.35 34.64 -10.99
N GLY A 720 -13.16 33.98 -10.18
CA GLY A 720 -14.18 34.63 -9.36
C GLY A 720 -15.56 34.73 -10.01
N ILE A 721 -15.71 34.54 -11.32
CA ILE A 721 -17.00 34.54 -12.02
C ILE A 721 -17.42 33.10 -12.30
N GLY A 722 -18.51 32.62 -11.68
CA GLY A 722 -18.99 31.26 -11.89
C GLY A 722 -20.05 31.10 -12.99
N MET A 723 -20.74 32.18 -13.37
CA MET A 723 -21.77 32.15 -14.40
C MET A 723 -21.75 33.46 -15.21
N ILE A 724 -21.98 33.38 -16.51
CA ILE A 724 -22.14 34.53 -17.41
C ILE A 724 -23.54 34.54 -18.02
N LEU A 725 -24.16 35.71 -18.03
CA LEU A 725 -25.49 35.98 -18.59
C LEU A 725 -25.41 37.05 -19.67
N ILE A 726 -26.15 36.89 -20.75
CA ILE A 726 -26.39 37.92 -21.76
C ILE A 726 -27.78 38.50 -21.56
N VAL A 727 -27.88 39.82 -21.40
CA VAL A 727 -29.14 40.51 -21.08
C VAL A 727 -29.30 41.74 -21.96
N SER A 728 -30.52 42.04 -22.40
CA SER A 728 -30.78 43.26 -23.15
C SER A 728 -30.49 44.52 -22.32
N PRO A 729 -30.13 45.65 -22.95
CA PRO A 729 -29.94 46.91 -22.24
C PRO A 729 -31.17 47.35 -21.44
N CYS A 730 -32.38 47.10 -21.95
CA CYS A 730 -33.63 47.46 -21.28
C CYS A 730 -33.93 46.61 -20.03
N GLU A 731 -33.56 45.32 -20.03
CA GLU A 731 -33.79 44.42 -18.88
C GLU A 731 -32.63 44.42 -17.87
N THR A 732 -31.47 44.97 -18.23
CA THR A 732 -30.25 44.93 -17.40
C THR A 732 -30.50 45.37 -15.95
N LYS A 733 -31.15 46.54 -15.75
CA LYS A 733 -31.42 47.06 -14.39
C LYS A 733 -32.36 46.16 -13.59
N ASN A 734 -33.36 45.59 -14.25
CA ASN A 734 -34.34 44.68 -13.66
C ASN A 734 -33.67 43.38 -13.22
N VAL A 735 -32.90 42.76 -14.11
CA VAL A 735 -32.17 41.51 -13.84
C VAL A 735 -31.17 41.69 -12.69
N LEU A 736 -30.39 42.77 -12.68
CA LEU A 736 -29.47 43.06 -11.57
C LEU A 736 -30.21 43.18 -10.23
N SER A 737 -31.33 43.92 -10.20
CA SER A 737 -32.12 44.10 -8.98
C SER A 737 -32.70 42.77 -8.45
N MET A 738 -33.16 41.88 -9.34
CA MET A 738 -33.70 40.57 -8.95
C MET A 738 -32.61 39.62 -8.42
N LEU A 739 -31.41 39.68 -9.00
CA LEU A 739 -30.25 38.92 -8.55
C LEU A 739 -29.76 39.41 -7.19
N GLU A 740 -29.63 40.73 -7.00
CA GLU A 740 -29.28 41.34 -5.71
C GLU A 740 -30.29 41.00 -4.61
N ALA A 741 -31.59 41.02 -4.93
CA ALA A 741 -32.65 40.58 -4.02
C ALA A 741 -32.56 39.09 -3.64
N SER A 742 -31.87 38.29 -4.46
CA SER A 742 -31.55 36.88 -4.19
C SER A 742 -30.19 36.69 -3.51
N HIS A 743 -29.61 37.77 -2.96
CA HIS A 743 -28.30 37.81 -2.31
C HIS A 743 -27.11 37.50 -3.22
N GLU A 744 -27.27 37.70 -4.53
CA GLU A 744 -26.14 37.66 -5.48
C GLU A 744 -25.44 39.02 -5.57
N GLN A 745 -24.19 39.01 -6.03
CA GLN A 745 -23.43 40.22 -6.33
C GLN A 745 -23.09 40.28 -7.82
N PRO A 746 -24.08 40.46 -8.71
CA PRO A 746 -23.84 40.48 -10.14
C PRO A 746 -22.97 41.67 -10.54
N LYS A 747 -22.11 41.48 -11.53
CA LYS A 747 -21.28 42.54 -12.12
C LYS A 747 -21.50 42.59 -13.62
N ILE A 748 -21.66 43.80 -14.16
CA ILE A 748 -21.54 43.99 -15.61
C ILE A 748 -20.06 43.88 -15.94
N ILE A 749 -19.69 42.81 -16.65
CA ILE A 749 -18.28 42.51 -16.97
C ILE A 749 -17.93 42.81 -18.43
N GLY A 750 -18.90 43.24 -19.22
CA GLY A 750 -18.70 43.40 -20.65
C GLY A 750 -19.97 43.67 -21.43
N LYS A 751 -19.85 43.53 -22.76
CA LYS A 751 -20.95 43.69 -23.72
C LYS A 751 -20.76 42.82 -24.95
N VAL A 752 -21.84 42.54 -25.66
CA VAL A 752 -21.81 41.94 -26.99
C VAL A 752 -21.39 42.99 -28.01
N ILE A 753 -20.47 42.64 -28.90
CA ILE A 753 -19.94 43.52 -29.96
C ILE A 753 -20.09 42.85 -31.34
N PRO A 754 -20.04 43.60 -32.45
CA PRO A 754 -19.96 43.00 -33.77
C PRO A 754 -18.65 42.22 -33.93
N LYS A 755 -18.71 41.00 -34.48
CA LYS A 755 -17.50 40.22 -34.79
C LYS A 755 -16.76 40.89 -35.95
N ARG A 756 -15.49 41.27 -35.74
CA ARG A 756 -14.64 41.91 -36.75
C ARG A 756 -13.49 41.02 -37.21
N ASP A 757 -12.95 40.22 -36.29
CA ASP A 757 -11.83 39.32 -36.50
C ASP A 757 -12.25 37.88 -36.17
N ASN A 758 -11.30 36.93 -36.21
CA ASN A 758 -11.59 35.53 -35.85
C ASN A 758 -11.85 35.32 -34.35
N ASP A 759 -11.47 36.29 -33.51
CA ASP A 759 -11.62 36.20 -32.06
C ASP A 759 -13.10 36.31 -31.64
N LEU A 760 -13.57 35.30 -30.92
CA LEU A 760 -14.94 35.23 -30.41
C LEU A 760 -15.10 35.96 -29.06
N ILE A 761 -14.02 36.05 -28.29
CA ILE A 761 -13.97 36.71 -26.99
C ILE A 761 -12.78 37.67 -27.00
N LYS A 762 -13.06 38.96 -26.84
CA LYS A 762 -12.06 40.01 -26.73
C LYS A 762 -11.94 40.43 -25.27
N VAL A 763 -10.80 40.13 -24.67
CA VAL A 763 -10.51 40.52 -23.29
C VAL A 763 -9.77 41.86 -23.27
N THR A 764 -10.29 42.84 -22.53
CA THR A 764 -9.64 44.14 -22.29
C THR A 764 -9.09 44.23 -20.86
N ASN A 765 -8.12 45.13 -20.64
CA ASN A 765 -7.50 45.39 -19.34
C ASN A 765 -6.85 44.17 -18.63
N LEU A 766 -6.47 43.15 -19.41
CA LEU A 766 -5.90 41.90 -18.89
C LEU A 766 -4.59 42.08 -18.11
N ALA A 767 -3.71 42.98 -18.55
CA ALA A 767 -2.40 43.20 -17.92
C ALA A 767 -2.52 43.65 -16.45
N ASN A 768 -3.57 44.40 -16.12
CA ASN A 768 -3.82 44.95 -14.79
C ASN A 768 -4.81 44.12 -13.96
N SER A 769 -5.27 42.98 -14.49
CA SER A 769 -6.35 42.20 -13.88
C SER A 769 -5.91 41.34 -12.69
N PHE A 770 -4.60 41.08 -12.55
CA PHE A 770 -4.04 40.31 -11.43
C PHE A 770 -2.92 41.08 -10.72
N THR A 771 -3.07 41.30 -9.42
CA THR A 771 -1.98 41.81 -8.57
C THR A 771 -0.96 40.70 -8.30
N ARG A 772 0.28 40.86 -8.77
CA ARG A 772 1.36 39.90 -8.50
C ARG A 772 2.10 40.24 -7.21
N ILE A 773 2.11 39.31 -6.25
CA ILE A 773 2.82 39.43 -4.97
C ILE A 773 4.31 39.15 -5.22
N SER A 774 5.19 40.06 -4.78
CA SER A 774 6.64 39.86 -4.83
C SER A 774 7.05 38.74 -3.86
N VAL A 775 7.40 37.56 -4.38
CA VAL A 775 7.97 36.46 -3.60
C VAL A 775 9.48 36.66 -3.48
N GLU A 776 10.04 36.56 -2.27
CA GLU A 776 11.49 36.60 -2.06
C GLU A 776 12.20 35.56 -2.94
N LYS A 777 13.27 35.97 -3.65
CA LYS A 777 14.07 35.07 -4.49
C LYS A 777 14.62 33.95 -3.61
N ARG A 778 14.26 32.70 -3.92
CA ARG A 778 14.78 31.50 -3.24
C ARG A 778 16.30 31.46 -3.34
N LYS A 779 16.97 31.09 -2.25
CA LYS A 779 18.43 30.83 -2.23
C LYS A 779 18.76 29.72 -3.23
N GLN A 780 19.70 29.97 -4.13
CA GLN A 780 20.18 29.02 -5.14
C GLN A 780 21.63 28.63 -4.86
N ILE A 781 21.97 27.37 -5.13
CA ILE A 781 23.33 26.83 -5.09
C ILE A 781 24.05 27.17 -6.39
N ARG A 782 25.25 27.74 -6.30
CA ARG A 782 26.06 28.09 -7.47
C ARG A 782 26.79 26.87 -8.02
N VAL A 783 26.51 26.50 -9.26
CA VAL A 783 26.99 25.26 -9.91
C VAL A 783 28.05 25.57 -10.96
N ALA A 784 29.11 24.76 -11.01
CA ALA A 784 30.00 24.67 -12.16
C ALA A 784 29.83 23.35 -12.91
N ILE A 785 29.91 23.38 -14.24
CA ILE A 785 29.85 22.19 -15.09
C ILE A 785 31.20 21.99 -15.78
N LEU A 786 31.75 20.78 -15.68
CA LEU A 786 33.00 20.39 -16.31
C LEU A 786 32.72 19.48 -17.51
N ILE A 787 33.32 19.80 -18.67
CA ILE A 787 33.07 19.10 -19.95
C ILE A 787 34.37 18.81 -20.72
N SER A 788 34.32 17.85 -21.65
CA SER A 788 35.40 17.61 -22.62
C SER A 788 34.94 17.55 -24.10
N GLY A 789 33.65 17.74 -24.38
CA GLY A 789 33.08 17.47 -25.71
C GLY A 789 31.89 18.37 -26.10
N ASN A 790 30.87 17.76 -26.72
CA ASN A 790 29.74 18.46 -27.32
C ASN A 790 28.77 19.13 -26.34
N GLY A 791 28.84 18.77 -25.05
CA GLY A 791 28.08 19.39 -23.97
C GLY A 791 26.57 19.13 -24.00
N THR A 792 26.11 17.97 -24.48
CA THR A 792 24.67 17.62 -24.53
C THR A 792 24.05 17.57 -23.14
N ASN A 793 24.67 16.83 -22.21
CA ASN A 793 24.29 16.82 -20.78
C ASN A 793 24.39 18.21 -20.13
N MET A 794 25.45 18.97 -20.41
CA MET A 794 25.63 20.33 -19.90
C MET A 794 24.47 21.25 -20.30
N MET A 795 23.97 21.17 -21.53
CA MET A 795 22.83 21.99 -21.96
C MET A 795 21.57 21.71 -21.13
N LYS A 796 21.32 20.45 -20.78
CA LYS A 796 20.18 20.06 -19.94
C LYS A 796 20.31 20.58 -18.51
N LEU A 797 21.53 20.59 -17.97
CA LEU A 797 21.79 21.21 -16.67
C LEU A 797 21.57 22.73 -16.71
N ILE A 798 22.06 23.43 -17.75
CA ILE A 798 21.87 24.88 -17.92
C ILE A 798 20.37 25.20 -18.07
N GLU A 799 19.66 24.52 -18.98
CA GLU A 799 18.22 24.69 -19.19
C GLU A 799 17.42 24.47 -17.90
N ASN A 800 17.82 23.49 -17.08
CA ASN A 800 17.19 23.24 -15.79
C ASN A 800 17.49 24.35 -14.77
N SER A 801 18.72 24.88 -14.73
CA SER A 801 19.11 25.97 -13.82
C SER A 801 18.41 27.30 -14.11
N GLN A 802 17.97 27.51 -15.36
CA GLN A 802 17.26 28.72 -15.79
C GLN A 802 15.76 28.70 -15.47
N LYS A 803 15.22 27.58 -14.97
CA LYS A 803 13.81 27.48 -14.58
C LYS A 803 13.54 28.31 -13.32
N PRO A 804 12.41 29.03 -13.21
CA PRO A 804 12.07 29.80 -12.00
C PRO A 804 12.03 28.99 -10.70
N THR A 805 11.80 27.69 -10.81
CA THR A 805 11.74 26.74 -9.67
C THR A 805 13.10 26.16 -9.29
N SER A 806 14.17 26.45 -10.04
CA SER A 806 15.47 25.83 -9.86
C SER A 806 16.13 26.26 -8.55
N ARG A 807 16.69 25.29 -7.82
CA ARG A 807 17.54 25.49 -6.64
C ARG A 807 19.01 25.71 -7.00
N THR A 808 19.32 25.79 -8.29
CA THR A 808 20.69 25.91 -8.78
C THR A 808 20.82 27.06 -9.75
N GLU A 809 21.96 27.73 -9.70
CA GLU A 809 22.39 28.70 -10.70
C GLU A 809 23.68 28.18 -11.33
N VAL A 810 23.68 27.86 -12.63
CA VAL A 810 24.93 27.51 -13.32
C VAL A 810 25.72 28.79 -13.57
N VAL A 811 26.85 28.95 -12.89
CA VAL A 811 27.66 30.18 -12.93
C VAL A 811 28.93 30.05 -13.78
N LEU A 812 29.37 28.82 -14.05
CA LEU A 812 30.63 28.57 -14.72
C LEU A 812 30.63 27.24 -15.48
N VAL A 813 31.17 27.24 -16.70
CA VAL A 813 31.50 26.02 -17.45
C VAL A 813 33.00 25.96 -17.70
N ILE A 814 33.62 24.84 -17.37
CA ILE A 814 35.07 24.63 -17.55
C ILE A 814 35.30 23.46 -18.50
N SER A 815 36.17 23.66 -19.49
CA SER A 815 36.61 22.56 -20.37
C SER A 815 38.11 22.34 -20.26
N ASN A 816 38.53 21.07 -20.35
CA ASN A 816 39.94 20.71 -20.53
C ASN A 816 40.42 20.76 -21.99
N LYS A 817 39.50 21.03 -22.93
CA LYS A 817 39.78 21.17 -24.36
C LYS A 817 39.32 22.53 -24.87
N ALA A 818 40.20 23.26 -25.55
CA ALA A 818 39.91 24.59 -26.08
C ALA A 818 38.89 24.56 -27.22
N ASP A 819 38.83 23.45 -27.97
CA ASP A 819 37.95 23.22 -29.12
C ASP A 819 36.62 22.52 -28.75
N ALA A 820 36.32 22.35 -27.46
CA ALA A 820 35.07 21.73 -27.04
C ALA A 820 33.85 22.58 -27.46
N LYS A 821 33.03 22.03 -28.37
CA LYS A 821 31.82 22.70 -28.88
C LYS A 821 30.83 23.12 -27.78
N GLY A 822 30.84 22.46 -26.63
CA GLY A 822 30.04 22.84 -25.47
C GLY A 822 30.32 24.25 -24.94
N LEU A 823 31.57 24.75 -25.07
CA LEU A 823 31.92 26.11 -24.61
C LEU A 823 31.12 27.18 -25.36
N THR A 824 31.04 27.09 -26.68
CA THR A 824 30.27 28.03 -27.51
C THR A 824 28.78 27.99 -27.17
N LYS A 825 28.22 26.79 -26.92
CA LYS A 825 26.82 26.64 -26.50
C LYS A 825 26.53 27.26 -25.14
N ALA A 826 27.44 27.11 -24.17
CA ALA A 826 27.32 27.73 -22.86
C ALA A 826 27.35 29.27 -22.95
N GLN A 827 28.25 29.83 -23.77
CA GLN A 827 28.32 31.28 -24.02
C GLN A 827 27.03 31.83 -24.64
N GLN A 828 26.42 31.10 -25.59
CA GLN A 828 25.13 31.48 -26.20
C GLN A 828 23.99 31.51 -25.17
N LYS A 829 24.10 30.76 -24.08
CA LYS A 829 23.15 30.78 -22.94
C LYS A 829 23.52 31.80 -21.86
N GLY A 830 24.54 32.64 -22.09
CA GLY A 830 24.99 33.67 -21.16
C GLY A 830 25.86 33.15 -20.00
N ILE A 831 26.37 31.93 -20.08
CA ILE A 831 27.17 31.32 -19.01
C ILE A 831 28.66 31.61 -19.24
N ARG A 832 29.38 32.00 -18.17
CA ARG A 832 30.83 32.20 -18.21
C ARG A 832 31.56 30.89 -18.51
N THR A 833 32.55 30.93 -19.39
CA THR A 833 33.35 29.77 -19.77
C THR A 833 34.85 29.98 -19.52
N ILE A 834 35.56 28.91 -19.14
CA ILE A 834 37.02 28.91 -18.95
C ILE A 834 37.61 27.62 -19.57
N VAL A 835 38.84 27.71 -20.10
CA VAL A 835 39.61 26.55 -20.58
C VAL A 835 40.79 26.30 -19.64
N ILE A 836 40.89 25.09 -19.09
CA ILE A 836 42.00 24.66 -18.23
C ILE A 836 42.58 23.36 -18.83
N PRO A 837 43.58 23.46 -19.72
CA PRO A 837 44.09 22.30 -20.46
C PRO A 837 44.78 21.29 -19.54
N HIS A 838 44.95 20.07 -20.05
CA HIS A 838 45.70 19.03 -19.36
C HIS A 838 47.16 19.46 -19.15
N THR A 839 47.64 19.39 -17.91
CA THR A 839 49.03 19.67 -17.52
C THR A 839 49.81 18.36 -17.39
N LYS A 840 51.14 18.38 -17.53
CA LYS A 840 51.96 17.16 -17.36
C LYS A 840 51.85 16.60 -15.93
N ILE A 841 51.70 17.48 -14.95
CA ILE A 841 51.44 17.15 -13.54
C ILE A 841 49.97 17.47 -13.29
N ARG A 842 49.18 16.48 -12.89
CA ARG A 842 47.72 16.59 -12.74
C ARG A 842 47.35 17.61 -11.66
N GLU A 843 48.07 17.57 -10.56
CA GLU A 843 47.88 18.38 -9.36
C GLU A 843 48.01 19.89 -9.66
N GLU A 844 48.93 20.28 -10.56
CA GLU A 844 49.07 21.67 -11.01
C GLU A 844 47.85 22.18 -11.78
N GLY A 845 47.24 21.31 -12.60
CA GLY A 845 46.04 21.66 -13.36
C GLY A 845 44.80 21.70 -12.47
N ASP A 846 44.73 20.83 -11.46
CA ASP A 846 43.63 20.78 -10.51
C ASP A 846 43.67 21.96 -9.52
N LEU A 847 44.87 22.49 -9.22
CA LEU A 847 45.02 23.73 -8.46
C LEU A 847 44.35 24.91 -9.19
N LYS A 848 44.67 25.10 -10.48
CA LYS A 848 44.05 26.14 -11.33
C LYS A 848 42.54 25.95 -11.46
N LEU A 849 42.10 24.69 -11.56
CA LEU A 849 40.68 24.34 -11.58
C LEU A 849 40.01 24.79 -10.27
N SER A 850 40.62 24.48 -9.12
CA SER A 850 40.07 24.86 -7.84
C SER A 850 40.05 26.38 -7.61
N GLU A 851 41.05 27.12 -8.07
CA GLU A 851 41.06 28.59 -8.02
C GLU A 851 39.91 29.19 -8.83
N ALA A 852 39.70 28.71 -10.07
CA ALA A 852 38.62 29.19 -10.93
C ALA A 852 37.23 28.94 -10.30
N LEU A 853 37.04 27.77 -9.69
CA LEU A 853 35.79 27.41 -9.00
C LEU A 853 35.55 28.29 -7.76
N GLN A 854 36.59 28.56 -6.97
CA GLN A 854 36.51 29.44 -5.80
C GLN A 854 36.22 30.90 -6.20
N MET A 855 36.88 31.42 -7.24
CA MET A 855 36.61 32.76 -7.77
C MET A 855 35.16 32.94 -8.25
N ALA A 856 34.55 31.87 -8.76
CA ALA A 856 33.14 31.88 -9.17
C ALA A 856 32.16 31.59 -8.02
N SER A 857 32.66 31.41 -6.79
CA SER A 857 31.89 31.03 -5.60
C SER A 857 31.05 29.78 -5.84
N VAL A 858 31.65 28.76 -6.45
CA VAL A 858 30.98 27.49 -6.77
C VAL A 858 30.77 26.67 -5.50
N GLU A 859 29.61 26.06 -5.39
CA GLU A 859 29.18 25.23 -4.27
C GLU A 859 28.97 23.76 -4.67
N LEU A 860 28.65 23.49 -5.94
CA LEU A 860 28.45 22.15 -6.51
C LEU A 860 29.12 22.03 -7.90
N ILE A 861 29.75 20.90 -8.17
CA ILE A 861 30.47 20.60 -9.40
C ILE A 861 29.79 19.41 -10.10
N CYS A 862 29.39 19.59 -11.36
CA CYS A 862 28.80 18.55 -12.20
C CYS A 862 29.77 18.15 -13.31
N LEU A 863 30.20 16.88 -13.33
CA LEU A 863 30.99 16.31 -14.42
C LEU A 863 30.05 15.80 -15.52
N ALA A 864 29.98 16.52 -16.64
CA ALA A 864 29.09 16.23 -17.77
C ALA A 864 29.91 15.73 -18.96
N GLY A 865 30.45 14.51 -18.85
CA GLY A 865 31.38 13.95 -19.84
C GLY A 865 32.77 14.58 -19.75
N TYR A 866 33.29 14.73 -18.53
CA TYR A 866 34.63 15.26 -18.27
C TYR A 866 35.67 14.13 -18.31
N MET A 867 36.40 14.03 -19.42
CA MET A 867 37.32 12.93 -19.75
C MET A 867 38.71 13.15 -19.14
N ARG A 868 38.78 13.53 -17.86
CA ARG A 868 40.02 13.72 -17.09
C ARG A 868 39.79 13.29 -15.65
N LEU A 869 40.68 12.43 -15.14
CA LEU A 869 40.72 12.05 -13.73
C LEU A 869 41.16 13.23 -12.87
N LEU A 870 40.44 13.47 -11.78
CA LEU A 870 40.79 14.46 -10.76
C LEU A 870 41.78 13.84 -9.76
N SER A 871 42.67 14.65 -9.20
CA SER A 871 43.59 14.26 -8.14
C SER A 871 42.86 14.02 -6.81
N ALA A 872 43.44 13.18 -5.96
CA ALA A 872 42.89 12.89 -4.63
C ALA A 872 42.70 14.18 -3.81
N ASP A 873 43.69 15.08 -3.83
CA ASP A 873 43.61 16.38 -3.15
C ASP A 873 42.41 17.22 -3.61
N PHE A 874 42.12 17.22 -4.91
CA PHE A 874 40.96 17.93 -5.45
C PHE A 874 39.64 17.29 -5.00
N VAL A 875 39.53 15.98 -5.10
CA VAL A 875 38.33 15.24 -4.68
C VAL A 875 38.08 15.42 -3.19
N GLN A 876 39.13 15.37 -2.37
CA GLN A 876 39.03 15.59 -0.92
C GLN A 876 38.58 17.02 -0.59
N LYS A 877 39.12 18.03 -1.29
CA LYS A 877 38.75 19.44 -1.10
C LYS A 877 37.28 19.71 -1.41
N TRP A 878 36.74 19.02 -2.40
CA TRP A 878 35.35 19.17 -2.86
C TRP A 878 34.48 17.96 -2.50
N ARG A 879 34.83 17.23 -1.43
CA ARG A 879 34.14 16.02 -1.00
C ARG A 879 32.64 16.29 -0.81
N ASN A 880 31.81 15.37 -1.30
CA ASN A 880 30.34 15.48 -1.31
C ASN A 880 29.78 16.68 -2.12
N ARG A 881 30.60 17.33 -2.95
CA ARG A 881 30.20 18.46 -3.82
C ARG A 881 30.57 18.25 -5.28
N ILE A 882 30.98 17.03 -5.66
CA ILE A 882 31.22 16.64 -7.04
C ILE A 882 30.30 15.48 -7.38
N ILE A 883 29.52 15.63 -8.45
CA ILE A 883 28.70 14.55 -9.02
C ILE A 883 29.06 14.30 -10.47
N ASN A 884 29.01 13.04 -10.89
CA ASN A 884 29.30 12.59 -12.25
C ASN A 884 28.14 11.76 -12.81
N ILE A 885 27.87 11.90 -14.10
CA ILE A 885 26.96 11.02 -14.85
C ILE A 885 27.78 9.96 -15.60
N HIS A 886 27.43 8.69 -15.41
CA HIS A 886 28.11 7.54 -15.99
C HIS A 886 27.15 6.66 -16.81
N PRO A 887 27.50 6.24 -18.04
CA PRO A 887 26.61 5.52 -18.95
C PRO A 887 26.55 4.00 -18.66
N SER A 888 26.38 3.63 -17.39
CA SER A 888 26.02 2.27 -16.97
C SER A 888 25.32 2.28 -15.62
N LEU A 889 24.70 1.16 -15.25
CA LEU A 889 24.24 0.92 -13.87
C LEU A 889 25.44 0.48 -13.01
N LEU A 890 26.10 1.44 -12.36
CA LEU A 890 27.17 1.15 -11.41
C LEU A 890 26.66 0.26 -10.26
N PRO A 891 27.49 -0.67 -9.76
CA PRO A 891 28.93 -0.82 -10.00
C PRO A 891 29.32 -1.68 -11.22
N SER A 892 28.38 -2.04 -12.10
CA SER A 892 28.56 -3.12 -13.09
C SER A 892 29.67 -2.87 -14.13
N PHE A 893 29.62 -1.75 -14.87
CA PHE A 893 30.59 -1.45 -15.93
C PHE A 893 31.20 -0.06 -15.71
N LYS A 894 32.41 -0.01 -15.13
CA LYS A 894 33.14 1.23 -14.85
C LYS A 894 33.99 1.67 -16.05
N GLY A 895 34.34 2.96 -16.10
CA GLY A 895 35.26 3.52 -17.06
C GLY A 895 34.67 3.77 -18.46
N ALA A 896 35.52 4.24 -19.37
CA ALA A 896 35.10 4.83 -20.65
C ALA A 896 34.49 3.85 -21.66
N ARG A 897 34.60 2.54 -21.45
CA ARG A 897 34.06 1.51 -22.36
C ARG A 897 32.77 0.85 -21.86
N ALA A 898 32.12 1.46 -20.87
CA ALA A 898 30.99 0.85 -20.17
C ALA A 898 29.85 0.34 -21.08
N VAL A 899 29.51 1.09 -22.13
CA VAL A 899 28.47 0.69 -23.10
C VAL A 899 28.92 -0.53 -23.94
N ASN A 900 30.17 -0.53 -24.39
CA ASN A 900 30.76 -1.65 -25.14
C ASN A 900 30.86 -2.90 -24.28
N ASP A 901 31.25 -2.75 -23.02
CA ASP A 901 31.41 -3.85 -22.07
C ASP A 901 30.03 -4.45 -21.72
N ALA A 902 28.98 -3.62 -21.57
CA ALA A 902 27.61 -4.07 -21.34
C ALA A 902 27.06 -4.90 -22.53
N LEU A 903 27.30 -4.47 -23.76
CA LEU A 903 26.91 -5.22 -24.96
C LEU A 903 27.71 -6.51 -25.10
N SER A 904 29.02 -6.46 -24.87
CA SER A 904 29.90 -7.63 -24.96
C SER A 904 29.55 -8.69 -23.91
N PHE A 905 29.06 -8.26 -22.74
CA PHE A 905 28.56 -9.16 -21.69
C PHE A 905 27.19 -9.78 -22.03
N GLY A 906 26.43 -9.19 -22.96
CA GLY A 906 25.09 -9.63 -23.30
C GLY A 906 24.02 -9.18 -22.29
N CYS A 907 24.20 -8.02 -21.65
CA CYS A 907 23.20 -7.46 -20.75
C CYS A 907 21.85 -7.29 -21.45
N LYS A 908 20.75 -7.67 -20.77
CA LYS A 908 19.38 -7.36 -21.21
C LYS A 908 18.89 -6.01 -20.67
N ILE A 909 19.53 -5.51 -19.62
CA ILE A 909 19.25 -4.20 -19.00
C ILE A 909 20.59 -3.54 -18.66
N THR A 910 20.74 -2.28 -19.03
CA THR A 910 21.81 -1.36 -18.59
C THR A 910 21.17 -0.02 -18.20
N GLY A 911 21.87 1.11 -18.27
CA GLY A 911 21.29 2.41 -17.96
C GLY A 911 22.33 3.50 -17.74
N CYS A 912 21.99 4.50 -16.95
CA CYS A 912 22.93 5.51 -16.48
C CYS A 912 22.85 5.70 -14.95
N THR A 913 23.95 6.16 -14.37
CA THR A 913 24.10 6.43 -12.94
C THR A 913 24.63 7.83 -12.71
N VAL A 914 23.96 8.61 -11.87
CA VAL A 914 24.57 9.79 -11.25
C VAL A 914 25.11 9.39 -9.88
N HIS A 915 26.38 9.66 -9.61
CA HIS A 915 27.02 9.33 -8.34
C HIS A 915 27.92 10.46 -7.85
N TYR A 916 28.21 10.48 -6.54
CA TYR A 916 29.26 11.34 -5.99
C TYR A 916 30.63 10.83 -6.43
N VAL A 917 31.53 11.75 -6.77
CA VAL A 917 32.91 11.41 -7.12
C VAL A 917 33.75 11.23 -5.87
N ASP A 918 34.42 10.08 -5.77
CA ASP A 918 35.46 9.78 -4.79
C ASP A 918 36.81 9.51 -5.48
N GLU A 919 37.81 9.08 -4.72
CA GLU A 919 39.17 8.87 -5.24
C GLU A 919 39.26 7.66 -6.19
N GLU A 920 38.29 6.74 -6.10
CA GLU A 920 38.19 5.58 -6.95
C GLU A 920 37.31 5.87 -8.18
N LEU A 921 37.73 5.38 -9.35
CA LEU A 921 36.97 5.59 -10.59
C LEU A 921 35.59 4.94 -10.49
N ASP A 922 34.55 5.73 -10.73
CA ASP A 922 33.14 5.33 -10.80
C ASP A 922 32.70 4.44 -9.62
N HIS A 923 33.15 4.77 -8.41
CA HIS A 923 32.87 3.99 -7.19
C HIS A 923 31.94 4.70 -6.21
N GLY A 924 32.01 6.03 -6.14
CA GLY A 924 31.37 6.77 -5.06
C GLY A 924 29.85 6.61 -4.95
N PRO A 925 29.25 7.06 -3.82
CA PRO A 925 27.86 6.79 -3.50
C PRO A 925 26.88 7.23 -4.60
N ILE A 926 25.97 6.33 -4.96
CA ILE A 926 24.96 6.56 -5.99
C ILE A 926 23.97 7.63 -5.51
N VAL A 927 23.71 8.63 -6.36
CA VAL A 927 22.69 9.65 -6.15
C VAL A 927 21.37 9.19 -6.76
N MET A 928 21.40 8.79 -8.04
CA MET A 928 20.24 8.29 -8.79
C MET A 928 20.68 7.35 -9.92
N GLN A 929 19.80 6.44 -10.35
CA GLN A 929 20.00 5.54 -11.48
C GLN A 929 18.74 5.47 -12.35
N SER A 930 18.91 5.23 -13.65
CA SER A 930 17.81 4.97 -14.57
C SER A 930 18.15 3.79 -15.48
N PRO A 931 17.33 2.72 -15.52
CA PRO A 931 17.55 1.58 -16.38
C PRO A 931 17.12 1.84 -17.84
N VAL A 932 17.71 1.07 -18.76
CA VAL A 932 17.41 1.01 -20.20
C VAL A 932 17.48 -0.45 -20.65
N GLU A 933 16.48 -0.90 -21.40
CA GLU A 933 16.46 -2.24 -22.00
C GLU A 933 17.40 -2.33 -23.22
N VAL A 934 18.05 -3.48 -23.38
CA VAL A 934 18.98 -3.78 -24.48
C VAL A 934 18.33 -4.80 -25.42
N ALA A 935 18.09 -4.40 -26.67
CA ALA A 935 17.51 -5.29 -27.68
C ALA A 935 18.53 -6.34 -28.18
N GLU A 936 18.05 -7.43 -28.79
CA GLU A 936 18.92 -8.54 -29.23
C GLU A 936 19.92 -8.16 -30.34
N ASN A 937 19.60 -7.13 -31.14
CA ASN A 937 20.45 -6.63 -32.23
C ASN A 937 20.93 -5.18 -31.98
N GLU A 938 21.00 -4.77 -30.71
CA GLU A 938 21.41 -3.42 -30.32
C GLU A 938 22.88 -3.15 -30.69
N THR A 939 23.18 -1.96 -31.24
CA THR A 939 24.56 -1.54 -31.52
C THR A 939 25.08 -0.63 -30.41
N VAL A 940 26.40 -0.40 -30.34
CA VAL A 940 26.99 0.53 -29.37
C VAL A 940 26.39 1.92 -29.52
N ASP A 941 26.23 2.40 -30.76
CA ASP A 941 25.71 3.73 -31.04
C ASP A 941 24.23 3.85 -30.63
N SER A 942 23.37 2.88 -31.00
CA SER A 942 21.95 2.92 -30.66
C SER A 942 21.71 2.79 -29.15
N LEU A 943 22.50 1.97 -28.46
CA LEU A 943 22.43 1.86 -27.01
C LEU A 943 22.92 3.15 -26.33
N HIS A 944 23.98 3.75 -26.84
CA HIS A 944 24.50 5.00 -26.30
C HIS A 944 23.49 6.14 -26.42
N GLU A 945 22.77 6.24 -27.54
CA GLU A 945 21.67 7.21 -27.74
C GLU A 945 20.54 7.01 -26.72
N LYS A 946 20.07 5.77 -26.52
CA LYS A 946 19.04 5.45 -25.51
C LYS A 946 19.47 5.80 -24.09
N ILE A 947 20.72 5.47 -23.73
CA ILE A 947 21.28 5.83 -22.42
C ILE A 947 21.34 7.35 -22.29
N GLN A 948 21.77 8.06 -23.33
CA GLN A 948 21.88 9.51 -23.33
C GLN A 948 20.53 10.22 -23.14
N GLU A 949 19.43 9.69 -23.69
CA GLU A 949 18.08 10.20 -23.39
C GLU A 949 17.77 10.13 -21.88
N LYS A 950 18.15 9.02 -21.23
CA LYS A 950 18.00 8.88 -19.77
C LYS A 950 18.95 9.77 -18.99
N GLU A 951 20.18 10.00 -19.46
CA GLU A 951 21.09 10.98 -18.85
C GLU A 951 20.52 12.40 -18.87
N HIS A 952 19.91 12.81 -19.99
CA HIS A 952 19.28 14.12 -20.15
C HIS A 952 18.12 14.36 -19.18
N GLU A 953 17.42 13.29 -18.78
CA GLU A 953 16.36 13.32 -17.76
C GLU A 953 16.94 13.28 -16.33
N LEU A 954 17.84 12.32 -16.07
CA LEU A 954 18.30 11.96 -14.74
C LEU A 954 19.26 13.00 -14.14
N PHE A 955 20.18 13.53 -14.95
CA PHE A 955 21.27 14.35 -14.41
C PHE A 955 20.80 15.71 -13.86
N PRO A 956 19.87 16.44 -14.52
CA PRO A 956 19.29 17.65 -13.93
C PRO A 956 18.51 17.38 -12.63
N LEU A 957 17.82 16.24 -12.51
CA LEU A 957 17.11 15.86 -11.29
C LEU A 957 18.08 15.61 -10.13
N ALA A 958 19.15 14.87 -10.39
CA ALA A 958 20.19 14.62 -9.40
C ALA A 958 20.88 15.92 -8.97
N MET A 959 21.15 16.84 -9.90
CA MET A 959 21.71 18.16 -9.60
C MET A 959 20.81 18.95 -8.64
N GLN A 960 19.49 18.99 -8.89
CA GLN A 960 18.53 19.65 -7.98
C GLN A 960 18.50 18.98 -6.60
N TYR A 961 18.47 17.65 -6.57
CA TYR A 961 18.43 16.88 -5.32
C TYR A 961 19.65 17.15 -4.43
N VAL A 962 20.85 17.19 -5.01
CA VAL A 962 22.08 17.50 -4.26
C VAL A 962 22.10 18.96 -3.82
N ALA A 963 21.67 19.89 -4.68
CA ALA A 963 21.56 21.31 -4.32
C ALA A 963 20.63 21.54 -3.13
N GLU A 964 19.51 20.81 -3.05
CA GLU A 964 18.61 20.87 -1.90
C GLU A 964 19.26 20.39 -0.62
N LYS A 965 20.04 19.30 -0.67
CA LYS A 965 20.80 18.83 0.50
C LYS A 965 21.86 19.82 0.97
N LEU A 966 22.43 20.62 0.07
CA LEU A 966 23.41 21.66 0.42
C LEU A 966 22.74 22.92 0.99
N LEU A 967 21.43 23.11 0.78
CA LEU A 967 20.67 24.23 1.33
C LEU A 967 20.08 23.94 2.73
N LEU A 968 19.96 22.66 3.09
CA LEU A 968 19.63 22.17 4.44
C LEU A 968 20.89 22.19 5.31
#